data_AF-A0A7D9KXE3-F1
#
_entry.id   AF-A0A7D9KXE3-F1
#
_cell.length_a   1.000
_cell.length_b   1.000
_cell.length_c   1.000
_cell.angle_alpha   90.00
_cell.angle_beta   90.00
_cell.angle_gamma   90.00
#
_symmetry.space_group_name_H-M   'P 1'
#
loop_
_entity.id
_entity.type
_entity.pdbx_description
1 polymer ?
#
loop_
_entity_poly.entity_id
_entity_poly.type
_entity_poly.pdbx_seq_one_letter_code
_entity_poly.pdbx_strand_id
1 'polypeptide(L)'
;MAESQERESFQIDVSTEHGNWLTVGEIIQSIHKPISAYVDEIVKAFHVKLCDDLLAIGNCRSPEDCNDKIKPTDLCKSCKCWYVKLEVSHKKGNNPSWHKNCKSARWSDDHWEVAKFFMPALGANQITVKNANSTDLSSLFNVLEWMKDDAFLCKTRVNVDLVRKLRSQVRNIWAHAPQQEFTDDKKDESFLIARDFLEDLENVSSNVENGKCLGYLKYLEDTGITKVVESELQNLLLQRYLLNDIKEEITRIKVEHSSEKSAIEEHEQNLKKLECALNECSQRMLDFEFLKENINKHFNNFADELKCFRAIPDDIHEIRNSIGQIRDDLAKMNSRRNEERQPTSCLPDKSPMFTARKAEIQKVVSFLKDGEGAVVCICGGPGFGKTAIAVEVSHLLSKDHTFLVVFSHLSTATTVDEMIQQLCLDVGVNHEDDPKQSLILWLRNVKEKVAFVMDDIDTLLVQKTCLYNFIRLLRRNANCQIVTTSRSFYSIPGLSVDSVYVGEMDVEASMELLRKQCPEQDDEVLRRLAELCGKVPLAMCVAGSRVKDFKNSDEFLEYLQKQPMETLECSESDQHICRAINMSYEMLDDEQKNTFVRLAVFDGSFSEEAAGAVIEKETLNTNSVLRNFVCRSLIKKPTEYRYSIHLLIKHFLLNQLKREKERAERARVEYSHAEVLMVEYYLNLGHDLTIKSYSKNGYKTNREALKKEAHNIQNVLKICCQQSHTTSDISDCLVRSKVYTTSARFFTLFVRTIIPGSIVDEFLQRCANLAEKKKQFTIKIDFECLSADQERGKSIGNGKPDEYFKRMEAIQNEFQTHHEYLKQDTSVCAHFYYQYARYLSRKSEDCCLEQRGHFINKAREQLEKSLDLRSASTEAYLGKADRVFTLLHLGNIWKKIATMEHIRKHIKECKESNVKARQYYENAIQLSKEELGEHELTTLCFKALGDQFSNMRNYDEAERMYRIAKQMREDLGRDASEKHVYLLNNLGRCLLYNHRVNEAIQLLESTCVAEKFAESDVSNHCKARVYATLSLSHHSVQNYSENAVKYAKEALKFEQQSKAISKTDLKKLKEISQHVG
;
A
#
# COMPACT_ATOMS: atom_id res chain seq x y z
N MET A 1 24.81 8.29 9.61
CA MET A 1 24.61 9.73 9.84
C MET A 1 24.46 10.05 11.34
N ALA A 2 25.16 9.36 12.24
CA ALA A 2 24.95 9.52 13.69
C ALA A 2 25.98 10.44 14.39
N GLU A 3 26.88 11.10 13.65
CA GLU A 3 27.97 11.89 14.26
C GLU A 3 27.80 13.42 14.15
N SER A 4 26.78 13.93 13.45
CA SER A 4 26.77 15.35 13.04
C SER A 4 25.48 16.15 13.26
N GLN A 5 24.50 15.66 14.03
CA GLN A 5 23.41 16.49 14.52
C GLN A 5 23.69 16.84 15.99
N GLU A 6 24.00 18.12 16.20
CA GLU A 6 24.07 18.87 17.46
C GLU A 6 24.42 18.05 18.72
N ARG A 7 25.73 18.07 19.07
CA ARG A 7 26.16 17.98 20.46
C ARG A 7 25.60 19.21 21.20
N GLU A 8 24.35 19.18 21.65
CA GLU A 8 24.05 19.86 22.90
C GLU A 8 24.94 19.17 23.95
N SER A 9 26.03 19.85 24.33
CA SER A 9 26.90 19.34 25.39
C SER A 9 26.07 19.29 26.66
N PHE A 10 25.63 18.10 27.07
CA PHE A 10 25.18 17.85 28.42
C PHE A 10 26.34 18.24 29.33
N GLN A 11 26.25 19.39 29.99
CA GLN A 11 27.19 19.84 30.99
C GLN A 11 26.49 19.81 32.34
N ILE A 12 27.04 19.02 33.27
CA ILE A 12 26.61 18.98 34.66
C ILE A 12 27.46 20.01 35.41
N ASP A 13 26.83 21.13 35.78
CA ASP A 13 27.49 22.23 36.49
C ASP A 13 27.32 22.05 38.01
N VAL A 14 28.33 21.49 38.66
CA VAL A 14 28.42 21.32 40.13
C VAL A 14 29.74 21.87 40.62
N SER A 15 29.78 22.39 41.86
CA SER A 15 31.04 22.83 42.47
C SER A 15 32.03 21.67 42.56
N THR A 16 33.33 21.98 42.49
CA THR A 16 34.40 20.97 42.58
C THR A 16 34.28 20.15 43.87
N GLU A 17 34.01 20.81 44.99
CA GLU A 17 33.90 20.18 46.29
C GLU A 17 32.68 19.24 46.39
N HIS A 18 31.56 19.62 45.78
CA HIS A 18 30.39 18.75 45.71
C HIS A 18 30.62 17.59 44.74
N GLY A 19 31.25 17.84 43.58
CA GLY A 19 31.68 16.82 42.63
C GLY A 19 32.61 15.77 43.25
N ASN A 20 33.49 16.18 44.16
CA ASN A 20 34.34 15.28 44.92
C ASN A 20 33.53 14.39 45.87
N TRP A 21 32.52 14.94 46.56
CA TRP A 21 31.61 14.15 47.40
C TRP A 21 30.78 13.14 46.58
N LEU A 22 30.31 13.53 45.39
CA LEU A 22 29.64 12.64 44.44
C LEU A 22 30.55 11.49 44.00
N THR A 23 31.80 11.80 43.70
CA THR A 23 32.81 10.83 43.29
C THR A 23 33.05 9.79 44.39
N VAL A 24 33.16 10.21 45.66
CA VAL A 24 33.31 9.27 46.78
C VAL A 24 32.06 8.40 46.98
N GLY A 25 30.86 8.96 46.77
CA GLY A 25 29.62 8.19 46.79
C GLY A 25 29.60 7.09 45.73
N GLU A 26 30.10 7.41 44.53
CA GLU A 26 30.24 6.45 43.44
C GLU A 26 31.27 5.36 43.73
N ILE A 27 32.39 5.69 44.36
CA ILE A 27 33.37 4.68 44.81
C ILE A 27 32.68 3.67 45.74
N ILE A 28 31.92 4.15 46.74
CA ILE A 28 31.17 3.30 47.68
C ILE A 28 30.18 2.41 46.94
N GLN A 29 29.49 2.93 45.93
CA GLN A 29 28.55 2.15 45.13
C GLN A 29 29.26 1.07 44.31
N SER A 30 30.35 1.42 43.63
CA SER A 30 31.08 0.54 42.73
C SER A 30 31.71 -0.65 43.44
N ILE A 31 32.24 -0.46 44.65
CA ILE A 31 32.85 -1.55 45.44
C ILE A 31 31.82 -2.52 46.04
N HIS A 32 30.53 -2.17 46.07
CA HIS A 32 29.47 -3.01 46.65
C HIS A 32 29.41 -4.39 46.00
N LYS A 33 29.38 -4.45 44.66
CA LYS A 33 29.20 -5.70 43.91
C LYS A 33 30.33 -6.72 44.12
N PRO A 34 31.63 -6.36 44.01
CA PRO A 34 32.71 -7.30 44.29
C PRO A 34 32.73 -7.76 45.75
N ILE A 35 32.45 -6.86 46.71
CA ILE A 35 32.34 -7.21 48.14
C ILE A 35 31.17 -8.17 48.39
N SER A 36 30.00 -7.88 47.82
CA SER A 36 28.80 -8.71 47.91
C SER A 36 29.06 -10.13 47.42
N ALA A 37 29.66 -10.24 46.23
CA ALA A 37 29.96 -11.54 45.63
C ALA A 37 30.98 -12.34 46.46
N TYR A 38 32.03 -11.68 46.98
CA TYR A 38 33.00 -12.34 47.86
C TYR A 38 32.38 -12.79 49.19
N VAL A 39 31.55 -11.95 49.82
CA VAL A 39 30.84 -12.32 51.05
C VAL A 39 29.88 -13.49 50.80
N ASP A 40 29.15 -13.49 49.70
CA ASP A 40 28.28 -14.61 49.31
C ASP A 40 29.08 -15.90 49.13
N GLU A 41 30.23 -15.83 48.47
CA GLU A 41 31.14 -16.96 48.27
C GLU A 41 31.65 -17.54 49.61
N ILE A 42 32.08 -16.67 50.54
CA ILE A 42 32.55 -17.07 51.87
C ILE A 42 31.41 -17.70 52.68
N VAL A 43 30.26 -17.03 52.74
CA VAL A 43 29.13 -17.48 53.54
C VAL A 43 28.58 -18.80 53.00
N LYS A 44 28.50 -18.97 51.68
CA LYS A 44 28.11 -20.25 51.05
C LYS A 44 29.07 -21.38 51.43
N ALA A 45 30.37 -21.15 51.29
CA ALA A 45 31.37 -22.16 51.67
C ALA A 45 31.29 -22.52 53.16
N PHE A 46 31.14 -21.51 54.02
CA PHE A 46 30.95 -21.70 55.45
C PHE A 46 29.67 -22.47 55.79
N HIS A 47 28.56 -22.14 55.11
CA HIS A 47 27.28 -22.81 55.27
C HIS A 47 27.33 -24.28 54.87
N VAL A 48 27.96 -24.62 53.74
CA VAL A 48 28.17 -26.02 53.32
C VAL A 48 28.90 -26.80 54.40
N LYS A 49 29.97 -26.25 54.96
CA LYS A 49 30.71 -26.90 56.05
C LYS A 49 29.88 -27.05 57.34
N LEU A 50 29.05 -26.06 57.66
CA LEU A 50 28.14 -26.15 58.81
C LEU A 50 27.06 -27.22 58.59
N CYS A 51 26.53 -27.33 57.37
CA CYS A 51 25.60 -28.39 57.00
C CYS A 51 26.27 -29.76 57.18
N ASP A 52 27.50 -29.93 56.70
CA ASP A 52 28.27 -31.18 56.86
C ASP A 52 28.53 -31.53 58.34
N ASP A 53 28.98 -30.56 59.13
CA ASP A 53 29.21 -30.69 60.58
C ASP A 53 27.94 -31.08 61.36
N LEU A 54 26.76 -30.69 60.84
CA LEU A 54 25.47 -30.83 61.50
C LEU A 54 24.52 -31.80 60.76
N LEU A 55 25.02 -32.59 59.79
CA LEU A 55 24.22 -33.54 58.97
C LEU A 55 23.36 -34.50 59.80
N ALA A 56 23.87 -34.96 60.95
CA ALA A 56 23.15 -35.87 61.85
C ALA A 56 22.00 -35.19 62.64
N ILE A 57 21.92 -33.86 62.58
CA ILE A 57 20.95 -33.03 63.27
C ILE A 57 19.88 -32.63 62.25
N GLY A 58 18.74 -33.33 62.26
CA GLY A 58 17.64 -33.05 61.32
C GLY A 58 17.05 -31.64 61.46
N ASN A 59 16.16 -31.27 60.52
CA ASN A 59 15.59 -29.93 60.40
C ASN A 59 14.77 -29.47 61.62
N CYS A 60 14.51 -28.17 61.70
CA CYS A 60 13.65 -27.57 62.73
C CYS A 60 12.24 -28.17 62.69
N ARG A 61 11.73 -28.63 63.84
CA ARG A 61 10.41 -29.27 63.96
C ARG A 61 9.26 -28.29 64.21
N SER A 62 9.57 -27.06 64.62
CA SER A 62 8.60 -25.99 64.88
C SER A 62 9.11 -24.65 64.36
N PRO A 63 9.12 -24.45 63.02
CA PRO A 63 9.74 -23.28 62.40
C PRO A 63 9.20 -21.93 62.86
N GLU A 64 7.87 -21.79 62.97
CA GLU A 64 7.21 -20.55 63.41
C GLU A 64 7.62 -20.19 64.86
N ASP A 65 7.53 -21.17 65.77
CA ASP A 65 7.88 -20.97 67.18
C ASP A 65 9.37 -20.69 67.42
N CYS A 66 10.27 -21.35 66.67
CA CYS A 66 11.72 -21.14 66.80
C CYS A 66 12.18 -19.77 66.29
N ASN A 67 11.53 -19.23 65.27
CA ASN A 67 11.89 -17.93 64.69
C ASN A 67 11.60 -16.76 65.64
N ASP A 68 10.61 -16.89 66.54
CA ASP A 68 10.23 -15.86 67.50
C ASP A 68 11.01 -15.93 68.83
N LYS A 69 11.90 -16.92 69.01
CA LYS A 69 12.67 -17.07 70.24
C LYS A 69 13.79 -16.04 70.34
N ILE A 70 13.90 -15.41 71.50
CA ILE A 70 14.92 -14.40 71.80
C ILE A 70 16.14 -15.02 72.50
N LYS A 71 15.94 -16.08 73.30
CA LYS A 71 17.01 -16.75 74.07
C LYS A 71 17.43 -18.05 73.40
N PRO A 72 18.74 -18.34 73.30
CA PRO A 72 19.24 -19.59 72.72
C PRO A 72 18.80 -20.86 73.48
N THR A 73 18.49 -20.72 74.77
CA THR A 73 17.98 -21.81 75.61
C THR A 73 16.61 -22.32 75.17
N ASP A 74 15.84 -21.48 74.49
CA ASP A 74 14.43 -21.70 74.18
C ASP A 74 14.26 -22.28 72.75
N LEU A 75 15.36 -22.39 71.99
CA LEU A 75 15.40 -22.99 70.67
C LEU A 75 15.25 -24.52 70.74
N CYS A 76 14.63 -25.11 69.71
CA CYS A 76 14.61 -26.56 69.57
C CYS A 76 16.05 -27.11 69.44
N LYS A 77 16.21 -28.43 69.69
CA LYS A 77 17.53 -29.09 69.67
C LYS A 77 18.34 -28.79 68.40
N SER A 78 17.69 -28.78 67.23
CA SER A 78 18.34 -28.49 65.95
C SER A 78 18.85 -27.04 65.86
N CYS A 79 17.95 -26.05 65.99
CA CYS A 79 18.31 -24.64 65.96
C CYS A 79 19.33 -24.24 67.05
N LYS A 80 19.28 -24.87 68.23
CA LYS A 80 20.27 -24.65 69.29
C LYS A 80 21.67 -25.14 68.91
N CYS A 81 21.79 -26.27 68.20
CA CYS A 81 23.09 -26.75 67.73
C CYS A 81 23.68 -25.84 66.65
N TRP A 82 22.83 -25.35 65.73
CA TRP A 82 23.21 -24.30 64.78
C TRP A 82 23.68 -23.02 65.48
N TYR A 83 22.91 -22.53 66.46
CA TYR A 83 23.28 -21.35 67.25
C TYR A 83 24.68 -21.48 67.88
N VAL A 84 24.97 -22.60 68.54
CA VAL A 84 26.26 -22.82 69.22
C VAL A 84 27.41 -22.78 68.21
N LYS A 85 27.27 -23.40 67.04
CA LYS A 85 28.30 -23.38 65.99
C LYS A 85 28.51 -21.96 65.41
N LEU A 86 27.42 -21.22 65.19
CA LEU A 86 27.48 -19.84 64.71
C LEU A 86 28.10 -18.89 65.75
N GLU A 87 27.74 -19.04 67.02
CA GLU A 87 28.29 -18.25 68.13
C GLU A 87 29.80 -18.46 68.28
N VAL A 88 30.27 -19.71 68.22
CA VAL A 88 31.70 -20.03 68.28
C VAL A 88 32.47 -19.38 67.13
N SER A 89 31.83 -19.24 65.96
CA SER A 89 32.42 -18.66 64.76
C SER A 89 32.35 -17.13 64.71
N HIS A 90 31.75 -16.50 65.72
CA HIS A 90 31.60 -15.04 65.84
C HIS A 90 32.67 -14.46 66.78
N LYS A 91 33.43 -13.45 66.33
CA LYS A 91 34.54 -12.83 67.11
C LYS A 91 34.09 -12.18 68.41
N LYS A 92 32.88 -11.61 68.45
CA LYS A 92 32.38 -10.84 69.60
C LYS A 92 32.09 -11.67 70.86
N GLY A 93 31.72 -12.95 70.75
CA GLY A 93 31.47 -13.88 71.88
C GLY A 93 30.52 -13.38 73.01
N ASN A 94 29.40 -14.07 73.22
CA ASN A 94 28.22 -13.67 74.03
C ASN A 94 27.41 -12.49 73.46
N ASN A 95 26.16 -12.78 73.09
CA ASN A 95 25.06 -11.86 72.76
C ASN A 95 25.04 -11.21 71.35
N PRO A 96 25.15 -11.97 70.24
CA PRO A 96 24.86 -11.47 68.89
C PRO A 96 23.37 -11.07 68.76
N SER A 97 23.05 -10.08 67.94
CA SER A 97 21.66 -9.61 67.73
C SER A 97 20.84 -10.53 66.79
N TRP A 98 21.10 -11.83 66.85
CA TRP A 98 20.59 -12.84 65.91
C TRP A 98 19.05 -12.87 65.87
N HIS A 99 18.39 -12.77 67.03
CA HIS A 99 16.91 -12.80 67.14
C HIS A 99 16.21 -11.61 66.47
N LYS A 100 16.95 -10.54 66.15
CA LYS A 100 16.41 -9.37 65.42
C LYS A 100 16.63 -9.45 63.91
N ASN A 101 17.44 -10.40 63.46
CA ASN A 101 17.96 -10.44 62.10
C ASN A 101 17.60 -11.74 61.37
N CYS A 102 17.80 -12.89 62.04
CA CYS A 102 17.79 -14.21 61.44
C CYS A 102 16.49 -14.96 61.70
N LYS A 103 16.09 -15.80 60.76
CA LYS A 103 15.10 -16.86 60.98
C LYS A 103 15.83 -18.15 61.35
N SER A 104 15.90 -18.44 62.64
CA SER A 104 16.66 -19.58 63.20
C SER A 104 16.27 -20.94 62.61
N ALA A 105 15.03 -21.07 62.13
CA ALA A 105 14.54 -22.30 61.49
C ALA A 105 15.08 -22.51 60.06
N ARG A 106 15.64 -21.47 59.42
CA ARG A 106 16.14 -21.50 58.04
C ARG A 106 17.65 -21.61 57.93
N TRP A 107 18.39 -21.67 59.04
CA TRP A 107 19.86 -21.77 59.00
C TRP A 107 20.37 -23.01 58.26
N SER A 108 19.63 -24.12 58.25
CA SER A 108 19.99 -25.32 57.46
C SER A 108 19.80 -25.15 55.95
N ASP A 109 18.85 -24.31 55.55
CA ASP A 109 18.35 -24.28 54.17
C ASP A 109 18.84 -23.07 53.39
N ASP A 110 19.29 -22.02 54.08
CA ASP A 110 19.61 -20.72 53.50
C ASP A 110 20.89 -20.13 54.12
N HIS A 111 21.97 -20.11 53.31
CA HIS A 111 23.25 -19.58 53.73
C HIS A 111 23.18 -18.09 54.10
N TRP A 112 22.24 -17.33 53.53
CA TRP A 112 22.14 -15.89 53.83
C TRP A 112 21.50 -15.62 55.20
N GLU A 113 20.66 -16.52 55.70
CA GLU A 113 20.18 -16.46 57.09
C GLU A 113 21.31 -16.71 58.11
N VAL A 114 22.37 -17.42 57.69
CA VAL A 114 23.63 -17.53 58.45
C VAL A 114 24.44 -16.23 58.37
N ALA A 115 24.53 -15.57 57.22
CA ALA A 115 25.21 -14.27 57.10
C ALA A 115 24.62 -13.21 58.05
N LYS A 116 23.28 -13.14 58.13
CA LYS A 116 22.54 -12.21 59.00
C LYS A 116 22.91 -12.31 60.48
N PHE A 117 23.47 -13.44 60.91
CA PHE A 117 23.94 -13.66 62.28
C PHE A 117 25.11 -12.74 62.64
N PHE A 118 25.95 -12.38 61.65
CA PHE A 118 27.14 -11.53 61.81
C PHE A 118 26.86 -10.05 61.51
N MET A 119 25.63 -9.71 61.12
CA MET A 119 25.20 -8.36 60.78
C MET A 119 24.77 -7.55 62.01
N PRO A 120 24.79 -6.20 61.94
CA PRO A 120 24.19 -5.35 62.98
C PRO A 120 22.65 -5.52 62.98
N ALA A 121 21.97 -4.98 63.99
CA ALA A 121 20.50 -5.08 64.07
C ALA A 121 19.85 -4.42 62.83
N LEU A 122 19.12 -5.21 62.03
CA LEU A 122 18.59 -4.78 60.72
C LEU A 122 17.31 -3.94 60.85
N GLY A 123 16.55 -4.05 61.94
CA GLY A 123 15.31 -3.31 62.14
C GLY A 123 14.30 -3.54 61.00
N ALA A 124 13.73 -2.47 60.45
CA ALA A 124 12.77 -2.54 59.33
C ALA A 124 13.37 -3.13 58.03
N ASN A 125 14.70 -3.14 57.89
CA ASN A 125 15.39 -3.67 56.69
C ASN A 125 15.43 -5.21 56.65
N GLN A 126 14.94 -5.91 57.67
CA GLN A 126 14.89 -7.37 57.68
C GLN A 126 14.09 -7.95 56.49
N ILE A 127 13.10 -7.21 56.00
CA ILE A 127 12.25 -7.60 54.86
C ILE A 127 12.96 -7.42 53.52
N THR A 128 13.84 -6.42 53.42
CA THR A 128 14.53 -6.04 52.18
C THR A 128 15.84 -6.81 51.98
N VAL A 129 16.55 -7.15 53.07
CA VAL A 129 17.81 -7.92 53.04
C VAL A 129 17.52 -9.42 52.83
N LYS A 130 17.55 -9.85 51.57
CA LYS A 130 17.26 -11.24 51.14
C LYS A 130 18.51 -12.03 50.75
N ASN A 131 19.50 -11.37 50.16
CA ASN A 131 20.76 -11.94 49.69
C ASN A 131 21.88 -10.89 49.71
N ALA A 132 23.09 -11.27 49.32
CA ALA A 132 24.27 -10.39 49.28
C ALA A 132 24.03 -9.08 48.52
N ASN A 133 23.43 -9.16 47.33
CA ASN A 133 23.20 -7.99 46.48
C ASN A 133 22.21 -6.99 47.10
N SER A 134 21.24 -7.47 47.87
CA SER A 134 20.27 -6.62 48.59
C SER A 134 20.78 -6.09 49.95
N THR A 135 21.99 -6.47 50.36
CA THR A 135 22.55 -6.14 51.68
C THR A 135 23.42 -4.90 51.58
N ASP A 136 23.26 -3.92 52.47
CA ASP A 136 24.07 -2.70 52.44
C ASP A 136 25.55 -2.97 52.82
N LEU A 137 26.45 -2.11 52.36
CA LEU A 137 27.89 -2.26 52.60
C LEU A 137 28.27 -2.35 54.08
N SER A 138 27.57 -1.67 54.99
CA SER A 138 27.91 -1.75 56.41
C SER A 138 27.59 -3.10 57.02
N SER A 139 26.50 -3.72 56.57
CA SER A 139 26.16 -5.09 56.95
C SER A 139 27.17 -6.09 56.37
N LEU A 140 27.58 -5.92 55.09
CA LEU A 140 28.62 -6.76 54.46
C LEU A 140 29.98 -6.62 55.16
N PHE A 141 30.42 -5.40 55.48
CA PHE A 141 31.65 -5.18 56.23
C PHE A 141 31.60 -5.83 57.62
N ASN A 142 30.44 -5.88 58.26
CA ASN A 142 30.29 -6.53 59.56
C ASN A 142 30.41 -8.05 59.45
N VAL A 143 29.91 -8.67 58.37
CA VAL A 143 30.17 -10.10 58.10
C VAL A 143 31.68 -10.34 57.98
N LEU A 144 32.36 -9.54 57.15
CA LEU A 144 33.82 -9.64 56.95
C LEU A 144 34.63 -9.35 58.20
N GLU A 145 34.13 -8.56 59.15
CA GLU A 145 34.83 -8.22 60.39
C GLU A 145 34.58 -9.25 61.50
N TRP A 146 33.33 -9.63 61.72
CA TRP A 146 32.91 -10.40 62.88
C TRP A 146 32.99 -11.92 62.71
N MET A 147 33.15 -12.44 61.50
CA MET A 147 33.49 -13.86 61.29
C MET A 147 34.94 -14.14 61.75
N LYS A 148 35.14 -15.24 62.48
CA LYS A 148 36.47 -15.75 62.87
C LYS A 148 37.20 -16.36 61.67
N ASP A 149 38.52 -16.44 61.75
CA ASP A 149 39.37 -16.88 60.65
C ASP A 149 39.09 -18.35 60.24
N ASP A 150 38.75 -19.21 61.20
CA ASP A 150 38.37 -20.62 60.94
C ASP A 150 37.12 -20.78 60.06
N ALA A 151 36.29 -19.73 59.96
CA ALA A 151 35.08 -19.71 59.13
C ALA A 151 35.38 -19.46 57.64
N PHE A 152 36.61 -19.07 57.27
CA PHE A 152 37.02 -18.80 55.88
C PHE A 152 37.59 -20.04 55.15
N LEU A 153 37.71 -21.18 55.82
CA LEU A 153 37.94 -22.52 55.24
C LEU A 153 39.06 -22.60 54.18
N CYS A 154 40.24 -22.10 54.52
CA CYS A 154 41.44 -22.07 53.67
C CYS A 154 41.46 -20.98 52.57
N LYS A 155 40.47 -20.10 52.50
CA LYS A 155 40.58 -18.84 51.72
C LYS A 155 41.28 -17.79 52.56
N THR A 156 42.24 -17.08 51.96
CA THR A 156 42.91 -15.95 52.60
C THR A 156 41.87 -14.86 52.89
N ARG A 157 41.83 -14.38 54.13
CA ARG A 157 40.92 -13.31 54.51
C ARG A 157 41.43 -11.99 53.93
N VAL A 158 40.53 -11.15 53.45
CA VAL A 158 40.88 -9.74 53.15
C VAL A 158 41.40 -9.04 54.41
N ASN A 159 42.34 -8.13 54.23
CA ASN A 159 42.93 -7.35 55.29
C ASN A 159 41.85 -6.57 56.06
N VAL A 160 41.66 -6.94 57.33
CA VAL A 160 40.61 -6.37 58.18
C VAL A 160 40.83 -4.88 58.42
N ASP A 161 42.07 -4.40 58.38
CA ASP A 161 42.36 -2.97 58.53
C ASP A 161 41.89 -2.17 57.32
N LEU A 162 41.94 -2.74 56.11
CA LEU A 162 41.36 -2.13 54.90
C LEU A 162 39.82 -2.09 54.99
N VAL A 163 39.18 -3.16 55.49
CA VAL A 163 37.73 -3.16 55.77
C VAL A 163 37.35 -2.06 56.77
N ARG A 164 38.16 -1.84 57.81
CA ARG A 164 37.94 -0.77 58.80
C ARG A 164 38.15 0.63 58.20
N LYS A 165 39.17 0.82 57.37
CA LYS A 165 39.41 2.08 56.65
C LYS A 165 38.25 2.40 55.70
N LEU A 166 37.81 1.45 54.88
CA LEU A 166 36.65 1.64 54.01
C LEU A 166 35.38 2.05 54.78
N ARG A 167 35.14 1.41 55.93
CA ARG A 167 33.98 1.76 56.77
C ARG A 167 34.13 3.14 57.38
N SER A 168 35.24 3.42 58.04
CA SER A 168 35.40 4.59 58.92
C SER A 168 35.86 5.85 58.19
N GLN A 169 36.75 5.72 57.19
CA GLN A 169 37.40 6.82 56.49
C GLN A 169 36.74 7.14 55.14
N VAL A 170 36.05 6.17 54.52
CA VAL A 170 35.35 6.40 53.24
C VAL A 170 33.84 6.51 53.47
N ARG A 171 33.16 5.39 53.80
CA ARG A 171 31.70 5.34 53.90
C ARG A 171 31.12 6.24 54.98
N ASN A 172 31.64 6.19 56.21
CA ASN A 172 31.09 6.96 57.32
C ASN A 172 31.34 8.47 57.17
N ILE A 173 32.53 8.86 56.68
CA ILE A 173 32.82 10.27 56.43
C ILE A 173 31.90 10.78 55.32
N TRP A 174 31.72 10.01 54.24
CA TRP A 174 30.80 10.36 53.16
C TRP A 174 29.36 10.54 53.64
N ALA A 175 28.85 9.61 54.44
CA ALA A 175 27.48 9.65 54.97
C ALA A 175 27.22 10.80 55.95
N HIS A 176 28.27 11.35 56.56
CA HIS A 176 28.18 12.42 57.57
C HIS A 176 28.83 13.74 57.11
N ALA A 177 29.16 13.88 55.82
CA ALA A 177 29.81 15.06 55.27
C ALA A 177 28.90 16.30 55.42
N PRO A 178 29.31 17.34 56.16
CA PRO A 178 28.55 18.58 56.27
C PRO A 178 28.49 19.26 54.90
N GLN A 179 27.30 19.71 54.50
CA GLN A 179 27.04 20.36 53.20
C GLN A 179 27.33 19.48 51.96
N GLN A 180 27.65 18.19 52.14
CA GLN A 180 27.91 17.26 51.03
C GLN A 180 29.08 17.71 50.13
N GLU A 181 30.16 18.17 50.73
CA GLU A 181 31.35 18.68 50.05
C GLU A 181 32.63 17.98 50.55
N PHE A 182 33.57 17.71 49.65
CA PHE A 182 34.89 17.16 49.98
C PHE A 182 36.03 17.87 49.25
N THR A 183 37.16 17.98 49.94
CA THR A 183 38.42 18.41 49.32
C THR A 183 38.99 17.32 48.42
N ASP A 184 39.84 17.70 47.47
CA ASP A 184 40.52 16.75 46.58
C ASP A 184 41.31 15.70 47.37
N ASP A 185 42.03 16.11 48.43
CA ASP A 185 42.76 15.20 49.32
C ASP A 185 41.88 14.06 49.87
N LYS A 186 40.62 14.36 50.20
CA LYS A 186 39.67 13.37 50.76
C LYS A 186 39.12 12.42 49.69
N LYS A 187 38.92 12.92 48.48
CA LYS A 187 38.58 12.10 47.31
C LYS A 187 39.73 11.15 46.97
N ASP A 188 40.95 11.65 46.91
CA ASP A 188 42.15 10.88 46.53
C ASP A 188 42.48 9.82 47.59
N GLU A 189 42.35 10.16 48.88
CA GLU A 189 42.45 9.19 49.98
C GLU A 189 41.40 8.07 49.86
N SER A 190 40.18 8.41 49.43
CA SER A 190 39.10 7.42 49.24
C SER A 190 39.38 6.47 48.06
N PHE A 191 39.93 6.98 46.94
CA PHE A 191 40.37 6.15 45.82
C PHE A 191 41.49 5.20 46.25
N LEU A 192 42.49 5.69 46.99
CA LEU A 192 43.59 4.88 47.47
C LEU A 192 43.10 3.73 48.36
N ILE A 193 42.26 4.03 49.37
CA ILE A 193 41.73 3.02 50.28
C ILE A 193 40.87 1.98 49.53
N ALA A 194 40.08 2.41 48.57
CA ALA A 194 39.25 1.50 47.76
C ALA A 194 40.10 0.60 46.85
N ARG A 195 41.14 1.15 46.21
CA ARG A 195 42.05 0.39 45.35
C ARG A 195 42.85 -0.63 46.16
N ASP A 196 43.46 -0.22 47.27
CA ASP A 196 44.19 -1.12 48.17
C ASP A 196 43.33 -2.31 48.61
N PHE A 197 42.04 -2.06 48.90
CA PHE A 197 41.10 -3.12 49.25
C PHE A 197 40.77 -4.04 48.07
N LEU A 198 40.53 -3.51 46.87
CA LEU A 198 40.21 -4.34 45.70
C LEU A 198 41.42 -5.16 45.21
N GLU A 199 42.64 -4.62 45.33
CA GLU A 199 43.88 -5.35 45.04
C GLU A 199 44.11 -6.47 46.06
N ASP A 200 43.89 -6.20 47.35
CA ASP A 200 43.88 -7.23 48.39
C ASP A 200 42.79 -8.29 48.13
N LEU A 201 41.60 -7.86 47.67
CA LEU A 201 40.50 -8.76 47.31
C LEU A 201 40.85 -9.65 46.10
N GLU A 202 41.57 -9.15 45.10
CA GLU A 202 42.00 -9.91 43.92
C GLU A 202 42.94 -11.07 44.28
N ASN A 203 43.80 -10.84 45.28
CA ASN A 203 44.71 -11.86 45.80
C ASN A 203 44.00 -13.01 46.51
N VAL A 204 42.75 -12.81 46.92
CA VAL A 204 42.01 -13.79 47.74
C VAL A 204 40.74 -14.34 47.09
N SER A 205 40.22 -13.71 46.04
CA SER A 205 39.08 -14.19 45.23
C SER A 205 39.24 -13.77 43.77
N SER A 206 39.24 -14.75 42.87
CA SER A 206 39.30 -14.54 41.41
C SER A 206 37.91 -14.22 40.86
N ASN A 207 37.36 -13.05 41.18
CA ASN A 207 36.06 -12.61 40.71
C ASN A 207 36.20 -11.62 39.55
N VAL A 208 35.57 -11.93 38.41
CA VAL A 208 35.52 -11.07 37.21
C VAL A 208 34.98 -9.67 37.52
N GLU A 209 34.09 -9.54 38.50
CA GLU A 209 33.54 -8.25 38.94
C GLU A 209 34.59 -7.35 39.61
N ASN A 210 35.65 -7.93 40.20
CA ASN A 210 36.71 -7.17 40.85
C ASN A 210 37.59 -6.43 39.83
N GLY A 211 38.04 -7.13 38.78
CA GLY A 211 38.82 -6.53 37.69
C GLY A 211 38.03 -5.46 36.92
N LYS A 212 36.72 -5.67 36.72
CA LYS A 212 35.82 -4.65 36.15
C LYS A 212 35.72 -3.41 37.06
N CYS A 213 35.60 -3.61 38.37
CA CYS A 213 35.54 -2.52 39.34
C CYS A 213 36.85 -1.71 39.38
N LEU A 214 38.01 -2.38 39.41
CA LEU A 214 39.33 -1.72 39.36
C LEU A 214 39.50 -0.89 38.08
N GLY A 215 39.13 -1.44 36.92
CA GLY A 215 39.14 -0.70 35.66
C GLY A 215 38.22 0.52 35.67
N TYR A 216 37.02 0.37 36.25
CA TYR A 216 36.05 1.47 36.37
C TYR A 216 36.51 2.56 37.34
N LEU A 217 37.06 2.21 38.50
CA LEU A 217 37.58 3.20 39.45
C LEU A 217 38.72 4.02 38.84
N LYS A 218 39.61 3.38 38.07
CA LYS A 218 40.65 4.09 37.31
C LYS A 218 40.06 5.05 36.28
N TYR A 219 39.06 4.59 35.52
CA TYR A 219 38.35 5.45 34.57
C TYR A 219 37.65 6.64 35.27
N LEU A 220 37.02 6.39 36.42
CA LEU A 220 36.35 7.42 37.22
C LEU A 220 37.34 8.45 37.78
N GLU A 221 38.50 8.01 38.23
CA GLU A 221 39.60 8.86 38.72
C GLU A 221 40.18 9.74 37.61
N ASP A 222 40.42 9.16 36.43
CA ASP A 222 40.96 9.87 35.26
C ASP A 222 39.95 10.87 34.65
N THR A 223 38.66 10.54 34.70
CA THR A 223 37.62 11.24 33.93
C THR A 223 36.80 12.22 34.79
N GLY A 224 36.59 11.90 36.07
CA GLY A 224 35.71 12.63 36.98
C GLY A 224 34.23 12.29 36.79
N ILE A 225 33.47 12.22 37.89
CA ILE A 225 32.08 11.71 37.90
C ILE A 225 31.14 12.47 36.96
N THR A 226 31.28 13.79 36.83
CA THR A 226 30.45 14.61 35.94
C THR A 226 30.59 14.19 34.49
N LYS A 227 31.82 14.05 33.98
CA LYS A 227 32.08 13.62 32.61
C LYS A 227 31.70 12.16 32.36
N VAL A 228 31.84 11.30 33.37
CA VAL A 228 31.38 9.90 33.27
C VAL A 228 29.85 9.87 33.09
N VAL A 229 29.11 10.64 33.88
CA VAL A 229 27.64 10.72 33.77
C VAL A 229 27.22 11.36 32.43
N GLU A 230 27.91 12.41 31.98
CA GLU A 230 27.66 13.03 30.66
C GLU A 230 27.88 12.05 29.50
N SER A 231 28.92 11.22 29.57
CA SER A 231 29.21 10.20 28.56
C SER A 231 28.16 9.08 28.54
N GLU A 232 27.70 8.62 29.70
CA GLU A 232 26.65 7.60 29.79
C GLU A 232 25.31 8.12 29.26
N LEU A 233 25.00 9.39 29.51
CA LEU A 233 23.81 10.05 28.95
C LEU A 233 23.87 10.19 27.44
N GLN A 234 25.04 10.55 26.89
CA GLN A 234 25.24 10.58 25.44
C GLN A 234 25.08 9.19 24.82
N ASN A 235 25.56 8.13 25.48
CA ASN A 235 25.38 6.75 25.02
C ASN A 235 23.89 6.33 25.03
N LEU A 236 23.14 6.66 26.09
CA LEU A 236 21.70 6.38 26.18
C LEU A 236 20.89 7.13 25.11
N LEU A 237 21.26 8.37 24.80
CA LEU A 237 20.68 9.13 23.69
C LEU A 237 20.97 8.47 22.35
N LEU A 238 22.23 8.10 22.11
CA LEU A 238 22.63 7.41 20.88
C LEU A 238 21.87 6.09 20.70
N GLN A 239 21.66 5.35 21.79
CA GLN A 239 20.88 4.11 21.80
C GLN A 239 19.40 4.37 21.49
N ARG A 240 18.79 5.42 22.06
CA ARG A 240 17.41 5.81 21.72
C ARG A 240 17.25 6.17 20.25
N TYR A 241 18.20 6.87 19.66
CA TYR A 241 18.20 7.15 18.22
C TYR A 241 18.28 5.85 17.40
N LEU A 242 19.22 4.96 17.74
CA LEU A 242 19.38 3.68 17.05
C LEU A 242 18.11 2.81 17.14
N LEU A 243 17.46 2.76 18.30
CA LEU A 243 16.25 1.97 18.53
C LEU A 243 15.01 2.57 17.84
N ASN A 244 14.91 3.90 17.71
CA ASN A 244 13.86 4.54 16.94
C ASN A 244 14.02 4.26 15.44
N ASP A 245 15.24 4.32 14.91
CA ASP A 245 15.52 3.94 13.52
C ASP A 245 15.10 2.49 13.24
N ILE A 246 15.40 1.58 14.17
CA ILE A 246 14.99 0.16 14.11
C ILE A 246 13.46 0.02 14.13
N LYS A 247 12.76 0.77 15.00
CA LYS A 247 11.29 0.75 15.09
C LYS A 247 10.64 1.22 13.80
N GLU A 248 11.20 2.24 13.16
CA GLU A 248 10.73 2.71 11.85
C GLU A 248 10.98 1.69 10.75
N GLU A 249 12.14 1.05 10.74
CA GLU A 249 12.51 0.05 9.73
C GLU A 249 11.60 -1.18 9.81
N ILE A 250 11.29 -1.67 11.01
CA ILE A 250 10.35 -2.79 11.18
C ILE A 250 8.90 -2.40 10.86
N THR A 251 8.51 -1.15 11.13
CA THR A 251 7.19 -0.64 10.71
C THR A 251 7.06 -0.60 9.18
N ARG A 252 8.14 -0.27 8.46
CA ARG A 252 8.18 -0.36 7.00
C ARG A 252 8.04 -1.81 6.54
N ILE A 253 8.78 -2.74 7.15
CA ILE A 253 8.71 -4.19 6.82
C ILE A 253 7.30 -4.76 7.03
N LYS A 254 6.63 -4.41 8.14
CA LYS A 254 5.24 -4.81 8.42
C LYS A 254 4.24 -4.31 7.37
N VAL A 255 4.48 -3.13 6.83
CA VAL A 255 3.66 -2.55 5.76
C VAL A 255 3.95 -3.24 4.42
N GLU A 256 5.21 -3.60 4.16
CA GLU A 256 5.64 -4.20 2.90
C GLU A 256 5.29 -5.70 2.74
N HIS A 257 5.15 -6.46 3.85
CA HIS A 257 5.02 -7.95 3.82
C HIS A 257 3.75 -8.52 4.50
N SER A 258 2.64 -7.76 4.54
CA SER A 258 1.39 -8.12 5.24
C SER A 258 0.72 -9.46 4.84
N SER A 259 1.13 -10.08 3.73
CA SER A 259 0.59 -11.34 3.19
C SER A 259 1.21 -12.62 3.78
N GLU A 260 2.34 -12.55 4.49
CA GLU A 260 3.12 -13.72 4.95
C GLU A 260 3.10 -13.87 6.48
N LYS A 261 1.91 -14.08 7.05
CA LYS A 261 1.67 -14.14 8.50
C LYS A 261 2.58 -15.09 9.30
N SER A 262 2.90 -16.28 8.78
CA SER A 262 3.61 -17.31 9.57
C SER A 262 5.10 -17.03 9.79
N ALA A 263 5.77 -16.33 8.87
CA ALA A 263 7.15 -15.89 9.04
C ALA A 263 7.24 -14.66 9.98
N ILE A 264 6.17 -13.87 10.05
CA ILE A 264 6.08 -12.65 10.86
C ILE A 264 5.88 -12.97 12.36
N GLU A 265 5.26 -14.10 12.72
CA GLU A 265 4.95 -14.45 14.11
C GLU A 265 6.20 -14.64 15.01
N GLU A 266 7.28 -15.23 14.48
CA GLU A 266 8.55 -15.39 15.21
C GLU A 266 9.23 -14.02 15.42
N HIS A 267 9.19 -13.16 14.40
CA HIS A 267 9.69 -11.79 14.48
C HIS A 267 8.84 -10.88 15.38
N GLU A 268 7.52 -11.14 15.51
CA GLU A 268 6.63 -10.41 16.43
C GLU A 268 6.91 -10.68 17.91
N GLN A 269 7.34 -11.89 18.25
CA GLN A 269 7.75 -12.20 19.63
C GLN A 269 9.03 -11.47 20.02
N ASN A 270 10.00 -11.38 19.11
CA ASN A 270 11.22 -10.60 19.31
C ASN A 270 10.93 -9.09 19.36
N LEU A 271 9.95 -8.61 18.59
CA LEU A 271 9.47 -7.21 18.61
C LEU A 271 8.89 -6.80 19.97
N LYS A 272 8.07 -7.66 20.59
CA LYS A 272 7.49 -7.36 21.90
C LYS A 272 8.54 -7.21 22.99
N LYS A 273 9.63 -7.98 22.92
CA LYS A 273 10.77 -7.86 23.84
C LYS A 273 11.48 -6.50 23.65
N LEU A 274 11.70 -6.11 22.39
CA LEU A 274 12.28 -4.83 22.01
C LEU A 274 11.44 -3.61 22.43
N GLU A 275 10.12 -3.67 22.26
CA GLU A 275 9.19 -2.61 22.68
C GLU A 275 9.16 -2.42 24.20
N CYS A 276 9.28 -3.53 24.95
CA CYS A 276 9.39 -3.48 26.41
C CYS A 276 10.67 -2.77 26.85
N ALA A 277 11.82 -3.15 26.26
CA ALA A 277 13.11 -2.51 26.52
C ALA A 277 13.12 -1.01 26.13
N LEU A 278 12.47 -0.64 25.03
CA LEU A 278 12.35 0.75 24.58
C LEU A 278 11.54 1.63 25.54
N ASN A 279 10.44 1.11 26.06
CA ASN A 279 9.60 1.82 27.01
C ASN A 279 10.33 2.00 28.35
N GLU A 280 11.07 1.00 28.81
CA GLU A 280 11.93 1.12 29.99
C GLU A 280 13.03 2.17 29.79
N CYS A 281 13.69 2.19 28.64
CA CYS A 281 14.75 3.17 28.34
C CYS A 281 14.20 4.60 28.22
N SER A 282 13.02 4.77 27.61
CA SER A 282 12.36 6.08 27.47
C SER A 282 11.84 6.61 28.81
N GLN A 283 11.30 5.73 29.66
CA GLN A 283 10.87 6.10 31.01
C GLN A 283 12.07 6.55 31.86
N ARG A 284 13.19 5.81 31.80
CA ARG A 284 14.43 6.18 32.50
C ARG A 284 14.98 7.54 32.09
N MET A 285 14.87 7.92 30.80
CA MET A 285 15.25 9.25 30.34
C MET A 285 14.37 10.38 30.90
N LEU A 286 13.06 10.16 30.98
CA LEU A 286 12.12 11.14 31.57
C LEU A 286 12.34 11.29 33.08
N ASP A 287 12.57 10.17 33.77
CA ASP A 287 12.93 10.15 35.19
C ASP A 287 14.23 10.93 35.45
N PHE A 288 15.19 10.87 34.51
CA PHE A 288 16.45 11.62 34.56
C PHE A 288 16.28 13.13 34.28
N GLU A 289 15.45 13.53 33.31
CA GLU A 289 15.12 14.95 33.08
C GLU A 289 14.45 15.58 34.32
N PHE A 290 13.60 14.80 35.00
CA PHE A 290 12.99 15.20 36.28
C PHE A 290 14.01 15.27 37.43
N LEU A 291 15.01 14.39 37.44
CA LEU A 291 16.11 14.39 38.39
C LEU A 291 17.00 15.62 38.21
N LYS A 292 17.33 16.00 36.97
CA LYS A 292 18.12 17.20 36.61
C LYS A 292 17.55 18.49 37.20
N GLU A 293 16.22 18.62 37.27
CA GLU A 293 15.55 19.77 37.91
C GLU A 293 15.62 19.74 39.45
N ASN A 294 15.85 18.57 40.05
CA ASN A 294 15.74 18.32 41.49
C ASN A 294 17.02 17.85 42.19
N ILE A 295 18.17 17.77 41.49
CA ILE A 295 19.49 17.43 42.06
C ILE A 295 19.82 18.30 43.29
N ASN A 296 19.31 19.54 43.34
CA ASN A 296 19.47 20.46 44.47
C ASN A 296 18.64 20.13 45.73
N LYS A 297 17.73 19.14 45.70
CA LYS A 297 16.76 18.92 46.79
C LYS A 297 16.71 17.50 47.37
N HIS A 298 17.02 16.45 46.59
CA HIS A 298 16.78 15.06 47.02
C HIS A 298 17.89 14.07 46.64
N PHE A 299 19.12 14.29 47.12
CA PHE A 299 20.25 13.44 46.79
C PHE A 299 20.22 12.03 47.43
N ASN A 300 19.49 11.82 48.53
CA ASN A 300 19.44 10.49 49.18
C ASN A 300 18.86 9.37 48.27
N ASN A 301 18.18 9.72 47.17
CA ASN A 301 17.68 8.77 46.17
C ASN A 301 18.59 8.63 44.94
N PHE A 302 19.54 9.55 44.72
CA PHE A 302 20.33 9.67 43.49
C PHE A 302 21.23 8.44 43.25
N ALA A 303 21.83 7.88 44.30
CA ALA A 303 22.69 6.70 44.22
C ALA A 303 21.91 5.40 43.90
N ASP A 304 20.66 5.30 44.37
CA ASP A 304 19.77 4.16 44.04
C ASP A 304 19.19 4.31 42.63
N GLU A 305 18.95 5.52 42.16
CA GLU A 305 18.48 5.81 40.80
C GLU A 305 19.58 5.62 39.75
N LEU A 306 20.86 5.91 40.06
CA LEU A 306 22.02 5.59 39.22
C LEU A 306 22.18 4.08 38.95
N LYS A 307 21.72 3.20 39.85
CA LYS A 307 21.70 1.73 39.61
C LYS A 307 20.84 1.36 38.40
N CYS A 308 19.79 2.15 38.09
CA CYS A 308 18.90 1.89 36.97
C CYS A 308 19.52 2.22 35.61
N PHE A 309 20.60 3.00 35.54
CA PHE A 309 21.17 3.46 34.27
C PHE A 309 22.36 2.62 33.76
N ARG A 310 23.02 1.81 34.61
CA ARG A 310 24.23 1.03 34.23
C ARG A 310 23.98 -0.33 33.60
N ALA A 311 22.74 -0.80 33.60
CA ALA A 311 22.37 -2.03 32.91
C ALA A 311 21.88 -1.70 31.50
N ILE A 312 22.81 -1.43 30.59
CA ILE A 312 22.57 -1.54 29.16
C ILE A 312 22.80 -3.02 28.83
N PRO A 313 21.78 -3.80 28.47
CA PRO A 313 21.98 -5.23 28.23
C PRO A 313 22.89 -5.49 27.02
N ASP A 314 23.71 -6.53 27.11
CA ASP A 314 24.45 -7.14 26.00
C ASP A 314 23.55 -7.43 24.76
N ASP A 315 22.22 -7.47 24.98
CA ASP A 315 21.15 -7.61 24.00
C ASP A 315 21.24 -6.62 22.82
N ILE A 316 21.77 -5.40 22.99
CA ILE A 316 21.79 -4.41 21.88
C ILE A 316 22.68 -4.87 20.71
N HIS A 317 23.80 -5.54 20.99
CA HIS A 317 24.65 -6.10 19.94
C HIS A 317 24.00 -7.32 19.26
N GLU A 318 23.26 -8.12 20.03
CA GLU A 318 22.53 -9.30 19.54
C GLU A 318 21.32 -8.88 18.67
N ILE A 319 20.65 -7.79 19.05
CA ILE A 319 19.59 -7.12 18.31
C ILE A 319 20.11 -6.58 16.97
N ARG A 320 21.28 -5.93 16.96
CA ARG A 320 21.90 -5.40 15.74
C ARG A 320 22.22 -6.49 14.73
N ASN A 321 22.72 -7.63 15.20
CA ASN A 321 23.03 -8.79 14.35
C ASN A 321 21.76 -9.45 13.80
N SER A 322 20.73 -9.61 14.64
CA SER A 322 19.43 -10.17 14.24
C SER A 322 18.75 -9.35 13.15
N ILE A 323 18.86 -8.01 13.21
CA ILE A 323 18.32 -7.10 12.20
C ILE A 323 19.09 -7.18 10.88
N GLY A 324 20.42 -7.33 10.94
CA GLY A 324 21.24 -7.56 9.74
C GLY A 324 20.79 -8.80 8.97
N GLN A 325 20.47 -9.88 9.69
CA GLN A 325 19.97 -11.13 9.11
C GLN A 325 18.58 -10.97 8.48
N ILE A 326 17.65 -10.30 9.16
CA ILE A 326 16.32 -9.99 8.62
C ILE A 326 16.41 -9.14 7.34
N ARG A 327 17.33 -8.16 7.31
CA ARG A 327 17.57 -7.31 6.13
C ARG A 327 18.07 -8.11 4.92
N ASP A 328 18.98 -9.05 5.13
CA ASP A 328 19.54 -9.88 4.07
C ASP A 328 18.51 -10.86 3.49
N ASP A 329 17.63 -11.40 4.34
CA ASP A 329 16.57 -12.31 3.89
C ASP A 329 15.41 -11.58 3.19
N LEU A 330 15.10 -10.34 3.61
CA LEU A 330 14.16 -9.46 2.91
C LEU A 330 14.71 -8.94 1.57
N ALA A 331 16.01 -8.66 1.48
CA ALA A 331 16.65 -8.29 0.22
C ALA A 331 16.56 -9.43 -0.82
N LYS A 332 16.72 -10.69 -0.37
CA LYS A 332 16.49 -11.87 -1.21
C LYS A 332 15.02 -12.01 -1.63
N MET A 333 14.07 -11.71 -0.75
CA MET A 333 12.62 -11.75 -1.10
C MET A 333 12.19 -10.62 -2.05
N ASN A 334 12.70 -9.40 -1.87
CA ASN A 334 12.43 -8.27 -2.78
C ASN A 334 13.04 -8.46 -4.17
N SER A 335 14.16 -9.18 -4.28
CA SER A 335 14.69 -9.61 -5.58
C SER A 335 13.70 -10.54 -6.33
N ARG A 336 13.04 -11.46 -5.62
CA ARG A 336 12.00 -12.34 -6.18
C ARG A 336 10.71 -11.58 -6.56
N ARG A 337 10.30 -10.57 -5.78
CA ARG A 337 9.13 -9.72 -6.08
C ARG A 337 9.31 -8.82 -7.31
N ASN A 338 10.53 -8.34 -7.55
CA ASN A 338 10.86 -7.59 -8.78
C ASN A 338 10.93 -8.49 -10.01
N GLU A 339 11.18 -9.79 -9.85
CA GLU A 339 11.04 -10.79 -10.91
C GLU A 339 9.55 -11.09 -11.23
N GLU A 340 8.64 -11.01 -10.26
CA GLU A 340 7.18 -11.17 -10.45
C GLU A 340 6.47 -9.95 -11.08
N ARG A 341 7.10 -8.77 -11.13
CA ARG A 341 6.56 -7.53 -11.73
C ARG A 341 6.89 -7.36 -13.22
N GLN A 342 7.34 -8.40 -13.92
CA GLN A 342 7.53 -8.30 -15.37
C GLN A 342 6.15 -8.30 -16.07
N PRO A 343 5.91 -7.38 -17.02
CA PRO A 343 4.68 -7.40 -17.80
C PRO A 343 4.60 -8.74 -18.55
N THR A 344 3.49 -9.46 -18.38
CA THR A 344 3.22 -10.71 -19.07
C THR A 344 2.42 -10.46 -20.34
N SER A 345 2.70 -11.21 -21.41
CA SER A 345 1.90 -11.14 -22.64
C SER A 345 0.43 -11.44 -22.36
N CYS A 346 -0.47 -10.63 -22.94
CA CYS A 346 -1.92 -10.82 -22.86
C CYS A 346 -2.40 -11.47 -24.16
N LEU A 347 -2.63 -12.78 -24.13
CA LEU A 347 -2.89 -13.61 -25.33
C LEU A 347 -4.22 -14.36 -25.22
N PRO A 348 -5.02 -14.43 -26.31
CA PRO A 348 -6.16 -15.34 -26.40
C PRO A 348 -5.69 -16.80 -26.50
N ASP A 349 -6.56 -17.74 -26.14
CA ASP A 349 -6.27 -19.17 -26.29
C ASP A 349 -6.14 -19.55 -27.77
N LYS A 350 -5.23 -20.50 -28.06
CA LYS A 350 -5.10 -21.05 -29.41
C LYS A 350 -6.35 -21.83 -29.79
N SER A 351 -6.74 -21.74 -31.06
CA SER A 351 -7.79 -22.61 -31.57
C SER A 351 -7.24 -24.02 -31.80
N PRO A 352 -7.79 -25.07 -31.18
CA PRO A 352 -7.34 -26.45 -31.41
C PRO A 352 -7.61 -26.90 -32.86
N MET A 353 -8.55 -26.24 -33.55
CA MET A 353 -8.91 -26.50 -34.93
C MET A 353 -8.06 -25.72 -35.94
N PHE A 354 -7.07 -24.92 -35.50
CA PHE A 354 -6.22 -24.19 -36.43
C PHE A 354 -5.44 -25.15 -37.35
N THR A 355 -5.46 -24.88 -38.65
CA THR A 355 -4.75 -25.64 -39.70
C THR A 355 -4.14 -24.71 -40.74
N ALA A 356 -3.05 -25.16 -41.36
CA ALA A 356 -2.33 -24.46 -42.43
C ALA A 356 -1.88 -23.01 -42.08
N ARG A 357 -1.77 -22.13 -43.09
CA ARG A 357 -1.37 -20.70 -43.00
C ARG A 357 0.05 -20.41 -42.53
N LYS A 358 0.97 -21.37 -42.66
CA LYS A 358 2.38 -21.20 -42.26
C LYS A 358 3.07 -20.08 -43.05
N ALA A 359 2.78 -19.96 -44.34
CA ALA A 359 3.40 -18.93 -45.19
C ALA A 359 2.98 -17.51 -44.78
N GLU A 360 1.69 -17.30 -44.53
CA GLU A 360 1.14 -16.01 -44.07
C GLU A 360 1.67 -15.66 -42.68
N ILE A 361 1.69 -16.61 -41.74
CA ILE A 361 2.26 -16.42 -40.39
C ILE A 361 3.73 -16.04 -40.49
N GLN A 362 4.54 -16.80 -41.25
CA GLN A 362 5.96 -16.53 -41.41
C GLN A 362 6.22 -15.16 -42.02
N LYS A 363 5.40 -14.73 -42.98
CA LYS A 363 5.48 -13.40 -43.60
C LYS A 363 5.16 -12.27 -42.62
N VAL A 364 4.15 -12.44 -41.75
CA VAL A 364 3.86 -11.46 -40.69
C VAL A 364 5.04 -11.39 -39.71
N VAL A 365 5.53 -12.55 -39.26
CA VAL A 365 6.65 -12.61 -38.31
C VAL A 365 7.93 -12.02 -38.88
N SER A 366 8.24 -12.21 -40.17
CA SER A 366 9.43 -11.62 -40.80
C SER A 366 9.36 -10.10 -40.81
N PHE A 367 8.22 -9.50 -41.17
CA PHE A 367 8.05 -8.04 -41.13
C PHE A 367 8.25 -7.47 -39.71
N LEU A 368 7.80 -8.19 -38.68
CA LEU A 368 7.95 -7.78 -37.29
C LEU A 368 9.38 -7.97 -36.76
N LYS A 369 10.09 -9.04 -37.16
CA LYS A 369 11.47 -9.28 -36.70
C LYS A 369 12.49 -8.35 -37.38
N ASP A 370 12.28 -8.04 -38.66
CA ASP A 370 13.25 -7.30 -39.47
C ASP A 370 13.06 -5.77 -39.42
N GLY A 371 11.87 -5.28 -39.03
CA GLY A 371 11.52 -3.84 -39.04
C GLY A 371 11.45 -3.19 -37.66
N GLU A 372 12.23 -2.11 -37.45
CA GLU A 372 12.05 -1.25 -36.28
C GLU A 372 10.67 -0.56 -36.33
N GLY A 373 9.86 -0.90 -35.32
CA GLY A 373 8.48 -0.51 -35.10
C GLY A 373 7.44 -0.98 -36.14
N ALA A 374 7.70 -1.96 -36.99
CA ALA A 374 6.84 -2.33 -38.13
C ALA A 374 5.31 -2.28 -37.87
N VAL A 375 4.54 -1.81 -38.86
CA VAL A 375 3.06 -1.86 -38.86
C VAL A 375 2.62 -2.83 -39.93
N VAL A 376 1.97 -3.92 -39.53
CA VAL A 376 1.53 -5.00 -40.42
C VAL A 376 0.01 -5.11 -40.41
N CYS A 377 -0.62 -4.99 -41.57
CA CYS A 377 -2.04 -5.21 -41.75
C CYS A 377 -2.32 -6.62 -42.30
N ILE A 378 -3.02 -7.44 -41.51
CA ILE A 378 -3.58 -8.71 -41.95
C ILE A 378 -4.97 -8.40 -42.51
N CYS A 379 -5.11 -8.52 -43.82
CA CYS A 379 -6.31 -8.13 -44.56
C CYS A 379 -6.94 -9.34 -45.27
N GLY A 380 -8.25 -9.29 -45.52
CA GLY A 380 -8.95 -10.41 -46.16
C GLY A 380 -10.45 -10.44 -45.85
N GLY A 381 -11.17 -11.29 -46.56
CA GLY A 381 -12.61 -11.51 -46.34
C GLY A 381 -12.94 -11.92 -44.90
N PRO A 382 -14.16 -11.67 -44.43
CA PRO A 382 -14.59 -12.13 -43.12
C PRO A 382 -14.65 -13.67 -43.09
N GLY A 383 -14.44 -14.28 -41.93
CA GLY A 383 -14.41 -15.75 -41.81
C GLY A 383 -13.17 -16.46 -42.37
N PHE A 384 -12.26 -15.76 -43.07
CA PHE A 384 -11.03 -16.34 -43.64
C PHE A 384 -9.92 -16.67 -42.62
N GLY A 385 -10.11 -16.30 -41.35
CA GLY A 385 -9.18 -16.68 -40.27
C GLY A 385 -8.11 -15.64 -39.91
N LYS A 386 -8.29 -14.36 -40.29
CA LYS A 386 -7.37 -13.25 -39.93
C LYS A 386 -7.03 -13.21 -38.43
N THR A 387 -8.07 -13.21 -37.58
CA THR A 387 -7.91 -13.24 -36.12
C THR A 387 -7.18 -14.49 -35.66
N ALA A 388 -7.42 -15.65 -36.27
CA ALA A 388 -6.73 -16.89 -35.91
C ALA A 388 -5.23 -16.84 -36.26
N ILE A 389 -4.89 -16.27 -37.42
CA ILE A 389 -3.49 -16.00 -37.80
C ILE A 389 -2.85 -15.00 -36.82
N ALA A 390 -3.56 -13.93 -36.46
CA ALA A 390 -3.07 -12.95 -35.50
C ALA A 390 -2.77 -13.59 -34.14
N VAL A 391 -3.65 -14.45 -33.62
CA VAL A 391 -3.43 -15.21 -32.38
C VAL A 391 -2.20 -16.12 -32.49
N GLU A 392 -2.05 -16.88 -33.58
CA GLU A 392 -0.88 -17.74 -33.78
C GLU A 392 0.43 -16.94 -33.87
N VAL A 393 0.42 -15.80 -34.57
CA VAL A 393 1.56 -14.86 -34.61
C VAL A 393 1.88 -14.37 -33.20
N SER A 394 0.88 -13.97 -32.41
CA SER A 394 1.08 -13.50 -31.05
C SER A 394 1.75 -14.55 -30.15
N HIS A 395 1.31 -15.81 -30.22
CA HIS A 395 1.92 -16.91 -29.48
C HIS A 395 3.35 -17.20 -29.93
N LEU A 396 3.64 -17.12 -31.23
CA LEU A 396 5.00 -17.31 -31.75
C LEU A 396 5.95 -16.20 -31.30
N LEU A 397 5.51 -14.95 -31.34
CA LEU A 397 6.30 -13.80 -30.86
C LEU A 397 6.58 -13.87 -29.36
N SER A 398 5.60 -14.33 -28.57
CA SER A 398 5.74 -14.46 -27.12
C SER A 398 6.64 -15.63 -26.70
N LYS A 399 6.70 -16.72 -27.47
CA LYS A 399 7.51 -17.92 -27.15
C LYS A 399 9.02 -17.66 -27.11
N ASP A 400 9.51 -16.78 -27.97
CA ASP A 400 10.93 -16.44 -28.03
C ASP A 400 11.35 -15.46 -26.92
N HIS A 401 10.43 -15.08 -26.01
CA HIS A 401 10.59 -14.08 -24.95
C HIS A 401 11.18 -12.73 -25.42
N THR A 402 11.15 -12.50 -26.74
CA THR A 402 11.72 -11.32 -27.39
C THR A 402 10.69 -10.18 -27.41
N PHE A 403 9.41 -10.55 -27.43
CA PHE A 403 8.29 -9.63 -27.47
C PHE A 403 7.38 -9.81 -26.27
N LEU A 404 7.04 -8.67 -25.66
CA LEU A 404 5.81 -8.53 -24.89
C LEU A 404 4.66 -8.33 -25.87
N VAL A 405 3.73 -9.28 -25.93
CA VAL A 405 2.63 -9.23 -26.89
C VAL A 405 1.33 -8.87 -26.19
N VAL A 406 0.62 -7.88 -26.73
CA VAL A 406 -0.65 -7.38 -26.20
C VAL A 406 -1.71 -7.56 -27.28
N PHE A 407 -2.63 -8.50 -27.06
CA PHE A 407 -3.75 -8.71 -27.96
C PHE A 407 -4.99 -7.94 -27.49
N SER A 408 -5.54 -7.11 -28.37
CA SER A 408 -6.69 -6.26 -28.12
C SER A 408 -7.81 -6.52 -29.11
N HIS A 409 -8.98 -6.92 -28.62
CA HIS A 409 -10.19 -7.06 -29.42
C HIS A 409 -10.89 -5.69 -29.54
N LEU A 410 -10.99 -5.14 -30.76
CA LEU A 410 -11.48 -3.79 -31.01
C LEU A 410 -12.77 -3.72 -31.84
N SER A 411 -13.42 -4.87 -32.07
CA SER A 411 -14.65 -4.99 -32.89
C SER A 411 -15.81 -4.09 -32.46
N THR A 412 -15.77 -3.59 -31.23
CA THR A 412 -16.83 -2.78 -30.61
C THR A 412 -16.40 -1.35 -30.29
N ALA A 413 -15.12 -1.01 -30.48
CA ALA A 413 -14.63 0.35 -30.36
C ALA A 413 -15.09 1.14 -31.60
N THR A 414 -15.83 2.23 -31.39
CA THR A 414 -16.30 3.10 -32.48
C THR A 414 -15.49 4.39 -32.58
N THR A 415 -14.71 4.70 -31.54
CA THR A 415 -13.83 5.87 -31.49
C THR A 415 -12.41 5.48 -31.10
N VAL A 416 -11.45 6.33 -31.47
CA VAL A 416 -10.03 6.14 -31.10
C VAL A 416 -9.82 6.20 -29.59
N ASP A 417 -10.59 7.01 -28.87
CA ASP A 417 -10.48 7.10 -27.41
C ASP A 417 -10.92 5.80 -26.73
N GLU A 418 -11.98 5.14 -27.24
CA GLU A 418 -12.40 3.81 -26.77
C GLU A 418 -11.32 2.76 -27.05
N MET A 419 -10.70 2.78 -28.23
CA MET A 419 -9.57 1.89 -28.55
C MET A 419 -8.39 2.10 -27.58
N ILE A 420 -8.01 3.34 -27.29
CA ILE A 420 -6.91 3.64 -26.36
C ILE A 420 -7.22 3.12 -24.96
N GLN A 421 -8.44 3.29 -24.50
CA GLN A 421 -8.87 2.74 -23.21
C GLN A 421 -8.81 1.23 -23.20
N GLN A 422 -9.27 0.56 -24.27
CA GLN A 422 -9.17 -0.89 -24.39
C GLN A 422 -7.71 -1.36 -24.34
N LEU A 423 -6.82 -0.70 -25.09
CA LEU A 423 -5.38 -0.99 -25.03
C LEU A 423 -4.84 -0.83 -23.61
N CYS A 424 -5.18 0.25 -22.89
CA CYS A 424 -4.81 0.43 -21.48
C CYS A 424 -5.33 -0.71 -20.58
N LEU A 425 -6.55 -1.18 -20.81
CA LEU A 425 -7.11 -2.30 -20.06
C LEU A 425 -6.30 -3.57 -20.31
N ASP A 426 -5.97 -3.86 -21.57
CA ASP A 426 -5.28 -5.08 -21.99
C ASP A 426 -3.81 -5.11 -21.52
N VAL A 427 -3.15 -3.95 -21.42
CA VAL A 427 -1.80 -3.84 -20.82
C VAL A 427 -1.82 -3.76 -19.29
N GLY A 428 -2.99 -3.76 -18.67
CA GLY A 428 -3.15 -3.61 -17.22
C GLY A 428 -2.91 -2.19 -16.70
N VAL A 429 -2.72 -1.20 -17.57
CA VAL A 429 -2.42 0.18 -17.21
C VAL A 429 -3.62 0.89 -16.63
N ASN A 430 -3.37 1.54 -15.50
CA ASN A 430 -4.35 2.35 -14.80
C ASN A 430 -4.27 3.79 -15.26
N HIS A 431 -5.25 4.20 -16.06
CA HIS A 431 -5.12 5.41 -16.83
C HIS A 431 -5.89 6.64 -16.34
N GLU A 432 -6.37 6.58 -15.09
CA GLU A 432 -7.04 7.66 -14.35
C GLU A 432 -7.83 8.68 -15.16
N ASP A 433 -7.15 9.71 -15.66
CA ASP A 433 -7.73 10.87 -16.33
C ASP A 433 -7.24 11.03 -17.79
N ASP A 434 -6.17 10.33 -18.21
CA ASP A 434 -5.63 10.36 -19.59
C ASP A 434 -5.18 8.93 -20.04
N PRO A 435 -6.09 8.15 -20.65
CA PRO A 435 -5.83 6.87 -21.32
C PRO A 435 -4.58 6.89 -22.20
N LYS A 436 -4.50 7.89 -23.07
CA LYS A 436 -3.48 7.98 -24.12
C LYS A 436 -2.10 8.17 -23.50
N GLN A 437 -1.99 9.10 -22.57
CA GLN A 437 -0.73 9.39 -21.90
C GLN A 437 -0.26 8.21 -21.06
N SER A 438 -1.18 7.53 -20.36
CA SER A 438 -0.86 6.38 -19.51
C SER A 438 -0.36 5.17 -20.30
N LEU A 439 -0.95 4.88 -21.45
CA LEU A 439 -0.47 3.82 -22.34
C LEU A 439 0.94 4.11 -22.87
N ILE A 440 1.19 5.35 -23.28
CA ILE A 440 2.51 5.76 -23.79
C ILE A 440 3.58 5.73 -22.68
N LEU A 441 3.22 6.10 -21.46
CA LEU A 441 4.08 5.98 -20.28
C LEU A 441 4.52 4.55 -20.04
N TRP A 442 3.55 3.64 -20.02
CA TRP A 442 3.80 2.23 -19.86
C TRP A 442 4.71 1.71 -20.96
N LEU A 443 4.41 2.01 -22.21
CA LEU A 443 5.18 1.58 -23.37
C LEU A 443 6.65 2.03 -23.32
N ARG A 444 6.93 3.21 -22.76
CA ARG A 444 8.30 3.73 -22.56
C ARG A 444 9.06 3.07 -21.42
N ASN A 445 8.34 2.46 -20.46
CA ASN A 445 8.93 1.80 -19.29
C ASN A 445 9.23 0.32 -19.52
N VAL A 446 8.61 -0.28 -20.55
CA VAL A 446 8.90 -1.65 -20.96
C VAL A 446 10.25 -1.69 -21.66
N LYS A 447 11.15 -2.56 -21.19
CA LYS A 447 12.51 -2.70 -21.76
C LYS A 447 12.50 -3.60 -22.99
N GLU A 448 11.58 -4.55 -23.01
CA GLU A 448 11.32 -5.53 -24.06
C GLU A 448 10.72 -4.86 -25.31
N LYS A 449 10.81 -5.52 -26.47
CA LYS A 449 10.04 -5.08 -27.64
C LYS A 449 8.55 -5.36 -27.38
N VAL A 450 7.67 -4.43 -27.75
CA VAL A 450 6.23 -4.57 -27.56
C VAL A 450 5.54 -4.75 -28.90
N ALA A 451 4.64 -5.73 -29.00
CA ALA A 451 3.79 -5.93 -30.17
C ALA A 451 2.31 -5.79 -29.78
N PHE A 452 1.67 -4.72 -30.25
CA PHE A 452 0.22 -4.55 -30.14
C PHE A 452 -0.49 -5.25 -31.30
N VAL A 453 -1.37 -6.20 -30.99
CA VAL A 453 -2.23 -6.87 -31.96
C VAL A 453 -3.64 -6.32 -31.81
N MET A 454 -4.03 -5.46 -32.74
CA MET A 454 -5.30 -4.73 -32.79
C MET A 454 -6.27 -5.46 -33.73
N ASP A 455 -7.13 -6.30 -33.16
CA ASP A 455 -8.06 -7.14 -33.92
C ASP A 455 -9.36 -6.39 -34.25
N ASP A 456 -9.76 -6.42 -35.52
CA ASP A 456 -10.99 -5.86 -36.11
C ASP A 456 -11.10 -4.33 -36.00
N ILE A 457 -10.21 -3.61 -36.69
CA ILE A 457 -10.19 -2.13 -36.69
C ILE A 457 -11.15 -1.48 -37.71
N ASP A 458 -12.03 -2.25 -38.35
CA ASP A 458 -12.84 -1.80 -39.49
C ASP A 458 -13.74 -0.60 -39.14
N THR A 459 -14.33 -0.57 -37.94
CA THR A 459 -15.14 0.56 -37.44
C THR A 459 -14.33 1.83 -37.23
N LEU A 460 -13.08 1.69 -36.79
CA LEU A 460 -12.15 2.79 -36.51
C LEU A 460 -11.58 3.40 -37.79
N LEU A 461 -11.56 2.65 -38.89
CA LEU A 461 -11.16 3.13 -40.22
C LEU A 461 -12.14 4.17 -40.80
N VAL A 462 -13.30 4.41 -40.19
CA VAL A 462 -14.14 5.57 -40.51
C VAL A 462 -13.48 6.88 -40.02
N GLN A 463 -12.79 6.83 -38.88
CA GLN A 463 -12.07 7.97 -38.27
C GLN A 463 -10.56 7.95 -38.59
N LYS A 464 -10.23 7.81 -39.88
CA LYS A 464 -8.86 7.60 -40.39
C LYS A 464 -7.82 8.53 -39.75
N THR A 465 -8.08 9.83 -39.74
CA THR A 465 -7.12 10.84 -39.25
C THR A 465 -6.73 10.61 -37.80
N CYS A 466 -7.70 10.35 -36.92
CA CYS A 466 -7.46 10.13 -35.49
C CYS A 466 -6.67 8.82 -35.26
N LEU A 467 -7.07 7.73 -35.93
CA LEU A 467 -6.41 6.44 -35.82
C LEU A 467 -4.96 6.51 -36.31
N TYR A 468 -4.74 7.16 -37.47
CA TYR A 468 -3.41 7.30 -38.07
C TYR A 468 -2.49 8.14 -37.18
N ASN A 469 -2.99 9.21 -36.59
CA ASN A 469 -2.22 10.02 -35.64
C ASN A 469 -1.85 9.24 -34.39
N PHE A 470 -2.73 8.36 -33.89
CA PHE A 470 -2.43 7.54 -32.74
C PHE A 470 -1.43 6.40 -33.05
N ILE A 471 -1.57 5.72 -34.19
CA ILE A 471 -0.59 4.72 -34.65
C ILE A 471 0.80 5.37 -34.82
N ARG A 472 0.88 6.56 -35.42
CA ARG A 472 2.13 7.34 -35.52
C ARG A 472 2.70 7.70 -34.15
N LEU A 473 1.86 7.94 -33.16
CA LEU A 473 2.29 8.24 -31.80
C LEU A 473 2.93 7.03 -31.13
N LEU A 474 2.30 5.84 -31.20
CA LEU A 474 2.86 4.59 -30.69
C LEU A 474 4.21 4.28 -31.37
N ARG A 475 4.28 4.51 -32.68
CA ARG A 475 5.47 4.36 -33.53
C ARG A 475 6.66 5.24 -33.15
N ARG A 476 6.47 6.30 -32.35
CA ARG A 476 7.60 7.11 -31.83
C ARG A 476 8.51 6.29 -30.92
N ASN A 477 8.02 5.19 -30.35
CA ASN A 477 8.85 4.21 -29.67
C ASN A 477 9.31 3.15 -30.69
N ALA A 478 10.60 3.12 -31.02
CA ALA A 478 11.17 2.19 -32.02
C ALA A 478 10.98 0.71 -31.64
N ASN A 479 10.83 0.43 -30.34
CA ASN A 479 10.55 -0.90 -29.79
C ASN A 479 9.07 -1.32 -29.89
N CYS A 480 8.18 -0.48 -30.43
CA CYS A 480 6.73 -0.75 -30.52
C CYS A 480 6.31 -1.14 -31.94
N GLN A 481 5.80 -2.35 -32.09
CA GLN A 481 5.28 -2.91 -33.34
C GLN A 481 3.77 -3.06 -33.26
N ILE A 482 3.11 -3.01 -34.42
CA ILE A 482 1.65 -3.02 -34.49
C ILE A 482 1.21 -4.01 -35.56
N VAL A 483 0.33 -4.94 -35.19
CA VAL A 483 -0.38 -5.81 -36.10
C VAL A 483 -1.85 -5.43 -36.05
N THR A 484 -2.48 -5.21 -37.20
CA THR A 484 -3.92 -4.93 -37.27
C THR A 484 -4.64 -5.98 -38.09
N THR A 485 -5.86 -6.34 -37.74
CA THR A 485 -6.73 -7.13 -38.64
C THR A 485 -7.85 -6.24 -39.20
N SER A 486 -8.12 -6.34 -40.52
CA SER A 486 -9.17 -5.57 -41.20
C SER A 486 -9.71 -6.32 -42.41
N ARG A 487 -10.91 -5.98 -42.88
CA ARG A 487 -11.45 -6.47 -44.16
C ARG A 487 -10.82 -5.83 -45.38
N SER A 488 -10.27 -4.62 -45.25
CA SER A 488 -9.77 -3.83 -46.37
C SER A 488 -8.35 -3.33 -46.12
N PHE A 489 -7.60 -3.12 -47.21
CA PHE A 489 -6.31 -2.47 -47.12
C PHE A 489 -6.47 -1.01 -46.73
N TYR A 490 -5.54 -0.52 -45.93
CA TYR A 490 -5.42 0.90 -45.62
C TYR A 490 -3.96 1.32 -45.68
N SER A 491 -3.73 2.60 -45.90
CA SER A 491 -2.40 3.21 -45.89
C SER A 491 -2.37 4.38 -44.92
N ILE A 492 -1.23 4.59 -44.28
CA ILE A 492 -0.99 5.74 -43.40
C ILE A 492 0.00 6.65 -44.10
N PRO A 493 -0.37 7.89 -44.46
CA PRO A 493 0.56 8.79 -45.13
C PRO A 493 1.87 8.97 -44.34
N GLY A 494 3.02 8.84 -44.98
CA GLY A 494 4.32 9.00 -44.32
C GLY A 494 4.72 7.88 -43.34
N LEU A 495 4.03 6.73 -43.33
CA LEU A 495 4.39 5.54 -42.56
C LEU A 495 4.21 4.29 -43.43
N SER A 496 5.22 3.41 -43.49
CA SER A 496 5.08 2.14 -44.20
C SER A 496 4.12 1.21 -43.44
N VAL A 497 3.14 0.65 -44.16
CA VAL A 497 2.22 -0.37 -43.66
C VAL A 497 2.36 -1.58 -44.56
N ASP A 498 3.03 -2.61 -44.05
CA ASP A 498 3.14 -3.89 -44.75
C ASP A 498 1.81 -4.62 -44.69
N SER A 499 1.47 -5.37 -45.74
CA SER A 499 0.18 -6.05 -45.80
C SER A 499 0.31 -7.51 -46.19
N VAL A 500 -0.47 -8.34 -45.50
CA VAL A 500 -0.58 -9.77 -45.75
C VAL A 500 -2.03 -10.06 -46.06
N TYR A 501 -2.28 -10.45 -47.32
CA TYR A 501 -3.60 -10.85 -47.78
C TYR A 501 -3.87 -12.30 -47.38
N VAL A 502 -5.00 -12.51 -46.71
CA VAL A 502 -5.53 -13.81 -46.34
C VAL A 502 -6.75 -14.03 -47.22
N GLY A 503 -6.68 -15.02 -48.11
CA GLY A 503 -7.77 -15.41 -48.99
C GLY A 503 -8.45 -16.71 -48.56
N GLU A 504 -9.09 -17.38 -49.50
CA GLU A 504 -9.59 -18.75 -49.34
C GLU A 504 -8.48 -19.73 -48.93
N MET A 505 -8.86 -20.87 -48.36
CA MET A 505 -7.92 -21.96 -48.08
C MET A 505 -7.64 -22.76 -49.37
N ASP A 506 -6.43 -23.30 -49.50
CA ASP A 506 -6.17 -24.30 -50.53
C ASP A 506 -6.93 -25.61 -50.23
N VAL A 507 -6.95 -26.53 -51.20
CA VAL A 507 -7.75 -27.75 -51.09
C VAL A 507 -7.22 -28.63 -49.97
N GLU A 508 -5.92 -28.84 -49.89
CA GLU A 508 -5.27 -29.67 -48.89
C GLU A 508 -5.53 -29.17 -47.45
N ALA A 509 -5.41 -27.87 -47.21
CA ALA A 509 -5.69 -27.22 -45.94
C ALA A 509 -7.17 -27.26 -45.57
N SER A 510 -8.06 -27.08 -46.56
CA SER A 510 -9.51 -27.20 -46.38
C SER A 510 -9.89 -28.61 -45.93
N MET A 511 -9.30 -29.61 -46.59
CA MET A 511 -9.47 -31.02 -46.26
C MET A 511 -8.91 -31.34 -44.87
N GLU A 512 -7.74 -30.82 -44.50
CA GLU A 512 -7.16 -30.99 -43.16
C GLU A 512 -8.08 -30.42 -42.07
N LEU A 513 -8.62 -29.20 -42.28
CA LEU A 513 -9.57 -28.58 -41.36
C LEU A 513 -10.84 -29.44 -41.20
N LEU A 514 -11.43 -29.85 -42.32
CA LEU A 514 -12.66 -30.63 -42.30
C LEU A 514 -12.45 -32.04 -41.72
N ARG A 515 -11.30 -32.70 -41.95
CA ARG A 515 -10.97 -33.97 -41.30
C ARG A 515 -10.90 -33.84 -39.78
N LYS A 516 -10.42 -32.72 -39.24
CA LYS A 516 -10.47 -32.46 -37.79
C LYS A 516 -11.91 -32.26 -37.29
N GLN A 517 -12.76 -31.65 -38.11
CA GLN A 517 -14.13 -31.29 -37.74
C GLN A 517 -15.13 -32.45 -37.87
N CYS A 518 -15.01 -33.27 -38.91
CA CYS A 518 -15.84 -34.42 -39.22
C CYS A 518 -14.98 -35.62 -39.69
N PRO A 519 -14.24 -36.27 -38.76
CA PRO A 519 -13.22 -37.28 -39.09
C PRO A 519 -13.76 -38.57 -39.71
N GLU A 520 -15.06 -38.83 -39.58
CA GLU A 520 -15.71 -40.07 -40.07
C GLU A 520 -16.09 -40.02 -41.55
N GLN A 521 -15.85 -38.89 -42.23
CA GLN A 521 -16.27 -38.66 -43.62
C GLN A 521 -15.16 -38.98 -44.62
N ASP A 522 -15.56 -39.40 -45.82
CA ASP A 522 -14.62 -39.69 -46.90
C ASP A 522 -14.09 -38.42 -47.59
N ASP A 523 -13.00 -38.57 -48.34
CA ASP A 523 -12.32 -37.44 -48.98
C ASP A 523 -13.18 -36.77 -50.08
N GLU A 524 -14.18 -37.48 -50.63
CA GLU A 524 -15.07 -36.92 -51.66
C GLU A 524 -16.09 -35.97 -51.04
N VAL A 525 -16.75 -36.40 -49.97
CA VAL A 525 -17.69 -35.56 -49.19
C VAL A 525 -16.98 -34.34 -48.65
N LEU A 526 -15.78 -34.49 -48.09
CA LEU A 526 -15.01 -33.37 -47.56
C LEU A 526 -14.64 -32.35 -48.64
N ARG A 527 -14.27 -32.80 -49.84
CA ARG A 527 -13.93 -31.90 -50.96
C ARG A 527 -15.15 -31.12 -51.41
N ARG A 528 -16.28 -31.80 -51.59
CA ARG A 528 -17.54 -31.15 -51.99
C ARG A 528 -18.07 -30.20 -50.93
N LEU A 529 -17.89 -30.54 -49.65
CA LEU A 529 -18.22 -29.65 -48.54
C LEU A 529 -17.35 -28.38 -48.55
N ALA A 530 -16.04 -28.52 -48.81
CA ALA A 530 -15.13 -27.37 -48.94
C ALA A 530 -15.56 -26.44 -50.09
N GLU A 531 -15.94 -27.00 -51.24
CA GLU A 531 -16.44 -26.24 -52.40
C GLU A 531 -17.74 -25.49 -52.09
N LEU A 532 -18.72 -26.15 -51.48
CA LEU A 532 -19.99 -25.52 -51.09
C LEU A 532 -19.80 -24.39 -50.07
N CYS A 533 -18.78 -24.52 -49.22
CA CYS A 533 -18.38 -23.53 -48.23
C CYS A 533 -17.41 -22.46 -48.80
N GLY A 534 -17.12 -22.47 -50.11
CA GLY A 534 -16.22 -21.50 -50.75
C GLY A 534 -14.80 -21.52 -50.17
N LYS A 535 -14.37 -22.67 -49.62
CA LYS A 535 -13.09 -22.86 -48.92
C LYS A 535 -12.85 -21.83 -47.81
N VAL A 536 -13.95 -21.36 -47.19
CA VAL A 536 -13.92 -20.41 -46.08
C VAL A 536 -13.87 -21.16 -44.76
N PRO A 537 -12.82 -21.01 -43.92
CA PRO A 537 -12.66 -21.78 -42.69
C PRO A 537 -13.86 -21.70 -41.74
N LEU A 538 -14.44 -20.51 -41.53
CA LEU A 538 -15.61 -20.37 -40.67
C LEU A 538 -16.83 -21.14 -41.23
N ALA A 539 -17.09 -21.05 -42.53
CA ALA A 539 -18.21 -21.75 -43.18
C ALA A 539 -18.02 -23.27 -43.07
N MET A 540 -16.80 -23.74 -43.32
CA MET A 540 -16.42 -25.15 -43.20
C MET A 540 -16.57 -25.68 -41.78
N CYS A 541 -16.14 -24.94 -40.74
CA CYS A 541 -16.32 -25.37 -39.35
C CYS A 541 -17.80 -25.47 -38.97
N VAL A 542 -18.61 -24.46 -39.36
CA VAL A 542 -20.06 -24.45 -39.09
C VAL A 542 -20.75 -25.61 -39.79
N ALA A 543 -20.56 -25.77 -41.11
CA ALA A 543 -21.18 -26.84 -41.88
C ALA A 543 -20.67 -28.23 -41.46
N GLY A 544 -19.36 -28.41 -41.34
CA GLY A 544 -18.73 -29.67 -40.91
C GLY A 544 -19.21 -30.16 -39.56
N SER A 545 -19.53 -29.25 -38.62
CA SER A 545 -20.07 -29.63 -37.30
C SER A 545 -21.45 -30.31 -37.35
N ARG A 546 -22.17 -30.18 -38.47
CA ARG A 546 -23.56 -30.63 -38.67
C ARG A 546 -23.68 -31.89 -39.52
N VAL A 547 -22.60 -32.36 -40.15
CA VAL A 547 -22.66 -33.54 -41.05
C VAL A 547 -23.25 -34.76 -40.33
N LYS A 548 -22.87 -34.97 -39.06
CA LYS A 548 -23.37 -36.06 -38.20
C LYS A 548 -24.85 -35.98 -37.84
N ASP A 549 -25.50 -34.83 -38.06
CA ASP A 549 -26.94 -34.68 -37.79
C ASP A 549 -27.78 -35.37 -38.88
N PHE A 550 -27.14 -35.82 -39.98
CA PHE A 550 -27.76 -36.54 -41.09
C PHE A 550 -27.33 -38.00 -41.11
N LYS A 551 -28.23 -38.88 -41.57
CA LYS A 551 -27.90 -40.30 -41.78
C LYS A 551 -26.98 -40.51 -42.99
N ASN A 552 -27.11 -39.64 -44.00
CA ASN A 552 -26.31 -39.66 -45.23
C ASN A 552 -25.74 -38.27 -45.51
N SER A 553 -24.43 -38.21 -45.76
CA SER A 553 -23.70 -36.99 -46.07
C SER A 553 -24.07 -36.39 -47.42
N ASP A 554 -24.53 -37.19 -48.40
CA ASP A 554 -25.01 -36.67 -49.69
C ASP A 554 -26.29 -35.85 -49.53
N GLU A 555 -27.21 -36.28 -48.67
CA GLU A 555 -28.44 -35.56 -48.34
C GLU A 555 -28.11 -34.20 -47.71
N PHE A 556 -27.10 -34.18 -46.83
CA PHE A 556 -26.58 -32.96 -46.23
C PHE A 556 -25.99 -31.99 -47.27
N LEU A 557 -25.16 -32.49 -48.20
CA LEU A 557 -24.56 -31.66 -49.26
C LEU A 557 -25.63 -31.06 -50.18
N GLU A 558 -26.64 -31.86 -50.58
CA GLU A 558 -27.78 -31.36 -51.35
C GLU A 558 -28.56 -30.29 -50.61
N TYR A 559 -28.82 -30.50 -49.31
CA TYR A 559 -29.53 -29.54 -48.48
C TYR A 559 -28.77 -28.21 -48.37
N LEU A 560 -27.45 -28.28 -48.15
CA LEU A 560 -26.59 -27.09 -48.12
C LEU A 560 -26.60 -26.35 -49.46
N GLN A 561 -26.60 -27.06 -50.58
CA GLN A 561 -26.63 -26.48 -51.93
C GLN A 561 -27.98 -25.80 -52.27
N LYS A 562 -29.10 -26.35 -51.80
CA LYS A 562 -30.47 -25.88 -52.13
C LYS A 562 -30.92 -24.60 -51.42
N GLN A 563 -30.16 -24.05 -50.48
CA GLN A 563 -30.55 -22.82 -49.75
C GLN A 563 -29.90 -21.55 -50.35
N PRO A 564 -30.65 -20.73 -51.12
CA PRO A 564 -30.14 -19.46 -51.61
C PRO A 564 -30.35 -18.37 -50.56
N MET A 565 -29.33 -17.54 -50.41
CA MET A 565 -29.26 -16.46 -49.43
C MET A 565 -29.74 -15.15 -50.10
N GLU A 566 -31.05 -14.98 -50.25
CA GLU A 566 -31.64 -13.83 -50.98
C GLU A 566 -31.71 -12.53 -50.15
N THR A 567 -31.29 -12.53 -48.88
CA THR A 567 -31.60 -11.43 -47.93
C THR A 567 -30.42 -10.52 -47.61
N LEU A 568 -29.25 -10.74 -48.20
CA LEU A 568 -28.01 -10.09 -47.80
C LEU A 568 -27.30 -9.58 -49.06
N GLU A 569 -27.22 -8.25 -49.21
CA GLU A 569 -26.33 -7.59 -50.17
C GLU A 569 -24.88 -7.91 -49.76
N CYS A 570 -24.41 -9.10 -50.12
CA CYS A 570 -23.19 -9.70 -49.60
C CYS A 570 -22.27 -10.10 -50.75
N SER A 571 -20.97 -9.93 -50.53
CA SER A 571 -19.92 -10.42 -51.43
C SER A 571 -20.02 -11.95 -51.59
N GLU A 572 -19.51 -12.52 -52.69
CA GLU A 572 -19.53 -13.98 -52.91
C GLU A 572 -19.00 -14.77 -51.69
N SER A 573 -17.94 -14.29 -51.04
CA SER A 573 -17.37 -14.93 -49.83
C SER A 573 -18.32 -14.93 -48.63
N ASP A 574 -19.14 -13.90 -48.47
CA ASP A 574 -20.10 -13.80 -47.36
C ASP A 574 -21.29 -14.74 -47.55
N GLN A 575 -21.66 -15.02 -48.81
CA GLN A 575 -22.77 -15.90 -49.15
C GLN A 575 -22.50 -17.34 -48.67
N HIS A 576 -21.28 -17.84 -48.84
CA HIS A 576 -20.91 -19.18 -48.39
C HIS A 576 -21.00 -19.33 -46.87
N ILE A 577 -20.53 -18.32 -46.13
CA ILE A 577 -20.59 -18.31 -44.65
C ILE A 577 -22.04 -18.28 -44.19
N CYS A 578 -22.84 -17.38 -44.75
CA CYS A 578 -24.22 -17.23 -44.33
C CYS A 578 -25.10 -18.42 -44.74
N ARG A 579 -24.79 -19.11 -45.85
CA ARG A 579 -25.40 -20.39 -46.21
C ARG A 579 -25.15 -21.45 -45.13
N ALA A 580 -23.90 -21.61 -44.69
CA ALA A 580 -23.54 -22.54 -43.62
C ALA A 580 -24.22 -22.17 -42.28
N ILE A 581 -24.25 -20.88 -41.94
CA ILE A 581 -24.93 -20.40 -40.72
C ILE A 581 -26.44 -20.66 -40.80
N ASN A 582 -27.10 -20.32 -41.91
CA ASN A 582 -28.54 -20.50 -42.07
C ASN A 582 -28.95 -21.97 -41.95
N MET A 583 -28.18 -22.86 -42.59
CA MET A 583 -28.37 -24.30 -42.46
C MET A 583 -28.19 -24.76 -41.01
N SER A 584 -27.12 -24.33 -40.33
CA SER A 584 -26.89 -24.70 -38.92
C SER A 584 -27.97 -24.13 -37.99
N TYR A 585 -28.54 -22.98 -38.34
CA TYR A 585 -29.62 -22.32 -37.60
C TYR A 585 -30.97 -23.03 -37.80
N GLU A 586 -31.31 -23.46 -39.02
CA GLU A 586 -32.57 -24.17 -39.26
C GLU A 586 -32.63 -25.54 -38.57
N MET A 587 -31.48 -26.18 -38.35
CA MET A 587 -31.32 -27.43 -37.60
C MET A 587 -31.41 -27.29 -36.07
N LEU A 588 -31.59 -26.08 -35.56
CA LEU A 588 -31.93 -25.85 -34.16
C LEU A 588 -33.44 -26.06 -33.97
N ASP A 589 -33.84 -26.61 -32.82
CA ASP A 589 -35.25 -26.55 -32.41
C ASP A 589 -35.67 -25.11 -32.06
N ASP A 590 -36.96 -24.87 -31.90
CA ASP A 590 -37.48 -23.51 -31.65
C ASP A 590 -36.95 -22.91 -30.34
N GLU A 591 -36.72 -23.72 -29.31
CA GLU A 591 -36.17 -23.26 -28.03
C GLU A 591 -34.69 -22.84 -28.18
N GLN A 592 -33.89 -23.64 -28.89
CA GLN A 592 -32.50 -23.35 -29.20
C GLN A 592 -32.37 -22.12 -30.10
N LYS A 593 -33.26 -21.94 -31.07
CA LYS A 593 -33.31 -20.74 -31.93
C LYS A 593 -33.54 -19.49 -31.09
N ASN A 594 -34.55 -19.51 -30.22
CA ASN A 594 -34.85 -18.39 -29.32
C ASN A 594 -33.66 -18.10 -28.40
N THR A 595 -33.08 -19.14 -27.79
CA THR A 595 -31.90 -19.02 -26.93
C THR A 595 -30.73 -18.38 -27.66
N PHE A 596 -30.50 -18.75 -28.93
CA PHE A 596 -29.40 -18.19 -29.71
C PHE A 596 -29.64 -16.74 -30.12
N VAL A 597 -30.89 -16.39 -30.44
CA VAL A 597 -31.31 -14.99 -30.65
C VAL A 597 -31.11 -14.16 -29.38
N ARG A 598 -31.45 -14.69 -28.20
CA ARG A 598 -31.21 -14.01 -26.91
C ARG A 598 -29.73 -13.73 -26.68
N LEU A 599 -28.83 -14.67 -26.98
CA LEU A 599 -27.38 -14.45 -26.85
C LEU A 599 -26.84 -13.38 -27.81
N ALA A 600 -27.56 -13.02 -28.88
CA ALA A 600 -27.12 -12.01 -29.83
C ALA A 600 -27.06 -10.58 -29.24
N VAL A 601 -27.61 -10.35 -28.04
CA VAL A 601 -27.56 -9.03 -27.37
C VAL A 601 -26.13 -8.63 -26.96
N PHE A 602 -25.23 -9.59 -26.73
CA PHE A 602 -23.85 -9.29 -26.38
C PHE A 602 -23.06 -8.77 -27.60
N ASP A 603 -22.47 -7.58 -27.51
CA ASP A 603 -21.55 -7.03 -28.52
C ASP A 603 -20.12 -7.53 -28.34
N GLY A 604 -19.69 -7.74 -27.10
CA GLY A 604 -18.37 -8.29 -26.77
C GLY A 604 -18.42 -9.68 -26.17
N SER A 605 -17.31 -10.09 -25.57
CA SER A 605 -17.26 -11.37 -24.85
C SER A 605 -18.05 -11.31 -23.55
N PHE A 606 -18.65 -12.43 -23.15
CA PHE A 606 -19.51 -12.53 -21.97
C PHE A 606 -19.16 -13.76 -21.14
N SER A 607 -19.47 -13.72 -19.85
CA SER A 607 -19.28 -14.85 -18.94
C SER A 607 -20.45 -15.83 -19.00
N GLU A 608 -20.29 -17.00 -18.40
CA GLU A 608 -21.37 -17.99 -18.27
C GLU A 608 -22.55 -17.43 -17.44
N GLU A 609 -22.27 -16.66 -16.39
CA GLU A 609 -23.28 -16.05 -15.53
C GLU A 609 -24.10 -15.00 -16.29
N ALA A 610 -23.44 -14.15 -17.09
CA ALA A 610 -24.13 -13.18 -17.93
C ALA A 610 -25.03 -13.87 -18.96
N ALA A 611 -24.53 -14.95 -19.60
CA ALA A 611 -25.33 -15.76 -20.51
C ALA A 611 -26.56 -16.35 -19.81
N GLY A 612 -26.37 -16.95 -18.63
CA GLY A 612 -27.44 -17.56 -17.83
C GLY A 612 -28.55 -16.58 -17.47
N ALA A 613 -28.17 -15.33 -17.13
CA ALA A 613 -29.13 -14.26 -16.85
C ALA A 613 -29.97 -13.90 -18.08
N VAL A 614 -29.37 -13.85 -19.27
CA VAL A 614 -30.06 -13.45 -20.51
C VAL A 614 -30.91 -14.58 -21.09
N ILE A 615 -30.49 -15.83 -20.95
CA ILE A 615 -31.25 -16.99 -21.47
C ILE A 615 -32.24 -17.57 -20.45
N GLU A 616 -32.26 -17.04 -19.22
CA GLU A 616 -33.15 -17.45 -18.12
C GLU A 616 -33.02 -18.95 -17.77
N LYS A 617 -31.78 -19.47 -17.70
CA LYS A 617 -31.50 -20.86 -17.32
C LYS A 617 -30.56 -20.94 -16.11
N GLU A 618 -30.82 -21.92 -15.23
CA GLU A 618 -29.91 -22.27 -14.14
C GLU A 618 -28.51 -22.64 -14.66
N THR A 619 -27.46 -22.40 -13.86
CA THR A 619 -26.04 -22.47 -14.28
C THR A 619 -25.67 -23.78 -14.98
N LEU A 620 -26.11 -24.94 -14.45
CA LEU A 620 -25.83 -26.26 -15.03
C LEU A 620 -26.46 -26.46 -16.43
N ASN A 621 -27.62 -25.85 -16.66
CA ASN A 621 -28.30 -25.88 -17.96
C ASN A 621 -27.69 -24.86 -18.93
N THR A 622 -27.13 -23.76 -18.44
CA THR A 622 -26.43 -22.77 -19.25
C THR A 622 -25.14 -23.33 -19.86
N ASN A 623 -24.30 -24.02 -19.06
CA ASN A 623 -23.06 -24.61 -19.58
C ASN A 623 -23.31 -25.60 -20.73
N SER A 624 -24.32 -26.47 -20.60
CA SER A 624 -24.64 -27.47 -21.62
C SER A 624 -25.15 -26.83 -22.92
N VAL A 625 -25.95 -25.77 -22.82
CA VAL A 625 -26.41 -24.95 -23.95
C VAL A 625 -25.25 -24.25 -24.64
N LEU A 626 -24.38 -23.57 -23.89
CA LEU A 626 -23.21 -22.89 -24.45
C LEU A 626 -22.25 -23.89 -25.10
N ARG A 627 -22.00 -25.03 -24.45
CA ARG A 627 -21.19 -26.13 -25.01
C ARG A 627 -21.80 -26.66 -26.30
N ASN A 628 -23.12 -26.79 -26.39
CA ASN A 628 -23.79 -27.18 -27.62
C ASN A 628 -23.48 -26.19 -28.75
N PHE A 629 -23.66 -24.89 -28.53
CA PHE A 629 -23.36 -23.86 -29.53
C PHE A 629 -21.88 -23.77 -29.89
N VAL A 630 -20.97 -24.00 -28.95
CA VAL A 630 -19.52 -24.12 -29.22
C VAL A 630 -19.25 -25.32 -30.13
N CYS A 631 -19.83 -26.48 -29.82
CA CYS A 631 -19.72 -27.68 -30.67
C CYS A 631 -20.34 -27.46 -32.07
N ARG A 632 -21.28 -26.53 -32.22
CA ARG A 632 -21.84 -26.12 -33.53
C ARG A 632 -21.01 -25.04 -34.25
N SER A 633 -19.93 -24.56 -33.64
CA SER A 633 -19.15 -23.40 -34.12
C SER A 633 -19.99 -22.12 -34.30
N LEU A 634 -21.13 -22.04 -33.61
CA LEU A 634 -22.04 -20.87 -33.63
C LEU A 634 -21.58 -19.79 -32.63
N ILE A 635 -20.93 -20.20 -31.54
CA ILE A 635 -20.23 -19.32 -30.61
C ILE A 635 -18.80 -19.83 -30.39
N LYS A 636 -17.91 -18.95 -29.94
CA LYS A 636 -16.51 -19.27 -29.62
C LYS A 636 -16.27 -19.13 -28.12
N LYS A 637 -15.27 -19.87 -27.63
CA LYS A 637 -14.78 -19.80 -26.26
C LYS A 637 -13.32 -19.26 -26.28
N PRO A 638 -13.12 -17.93 -26.35
CA PRO A 638 -11.78 -17.32 -26.49
C PRO A 638 -10.86 -17.52 -25.29
N THR A 639 -11.43 -17.70 -24.09
CA THR A 639 -10.71 -18.08 -22.87
C THR A 639 -11.51 -19.14 -22.12
N GLU A 640 -10.91 -19.81 -21.14
CA GLU A 640 -11.58 -20.82 -20.31
C GLU A 640 -12.90 -20.32 -19.67
N TYR A 641 -13.04 -19.01 -19.43
CA TYR A 641 -14.17 -18.42 -18.72
C TYR A 641 -15.01 -17.43 -19.53
N ARG A 642 -14.70 -17.21 -20.82
CA ARG A 642 -15.45 -16.26 -21.66
C ARG A 642 -15.91 -16.86 -22.98
N TYR A 643 -17.07 -16.41 -23.43
CA TYR A 643 -17.69 -16.77 -24.70
C TYR A 643 -17.83 -15.52 -25.59
N SER A 644 -17.89 -15.71 -26.91
CA SER A 644 -18.07 -14.63 -27.88
C SER A 644 -18.83 -15.11 -29.12
N ILE A 645 -19.62 -14.25 -29.74
CA ILE A 645 -20.31 -14.53 -31.02
C ILE A 645 -19.54 -13.86 -32.15
N HIS A 646 -19.31 -14.58 -33.25
CA HIS A 646 -18.65 -13.97 -34.41
C HIS A 646 -19.55 -12.92 -35.06
N LEU A 647 -18.98 -11.78 -35.47
CA LEU A 647 -19.72 -10.64 -35.99
C LEU A 647 -20.66 -10.98 -37.17
N LEU A 648 -20.25 -11.85 -38.10
CA LEU A 648 -21.12 -12.32 -39.19
C LEU A 648 -22.32 -13.15 -38.70
N ILE A 649 -22.13 -13.97 -37.67
CA ILE A 649 -23.19 -14.78 -37.09
C ILE A 649 -24.19 -13.87 -36.39
N LYS A 650 -23.69 -12.88 -35.64
CA LYS A 650 -24.53 -11.84 -35.05
C LYS A 650 -25.30 -11.06 -36.12
N HIS A 651 -24.64 -10.64 -37.20
CA HIS A 651 -25.30 -9.94 -38.32
C HIS A 651 -26.39 -10.80 -38.97
N PHE A 652 -26.12 -12.10 -39.17
CA PHE A 652 -27.12 -13.06 -39.62
C PHE A 652 -28.33 -13.09 -38.67
N LEU A 653 -28.12 -13.21 -37.35
CA LEU A 653 -29.19 -13.22 -36.35
C LEU A 653 -30.00 -11.92 -36.37
N LEU A 654 -29.33 -10.76 -36.43
CA LEU A 654 -29.98 -9.46 -36.50
C LEU A 654 -30.80 -9.27 -37.79
N ASN A 655 -30.37 -9.86 -38.92
CA ASN A 655 -31.16 -9.84 -40.15
C ASN A 655 -32.37 -10.78 -40.09
N GLN A 656 -32.33 -11.87 -39.32
CA GLN A 656 -33.53 -12.67 -39.07
C GLN A 656 -34.61 -11.84 -38.38
N LEU A 657 -34.23 -10.87 -37.54
CA LEU A 657 -35.16 -9.93 -36.90
C LEU A 657 -35.85 -9.01 -37.92
N LYS A 658 -35.21 -8.68 -39.04
CA LYS A 658 -35.75 -7.71 -40.03
C LYS A 658 -36.77 -8.30 -40.99
N ARG A 659 -36.89 -9.64 -41.08
CA ARG A 659 -37.78 -10.32 -42.03
C ARG A 659 -39.27 -10.07 -41.70
N GLU A 660 -40.12 -10.00 -42.72
CA GLU A 660 -41.58 -9.87 -42.56
C GLU A 660 -42.25 -11.25 -42.44
N LYS A 661 -42.01 -11.96 -41.32
CA LYS A 661 -42.63 -13.27 -41.03
C LYS A 661 -42.93 -13.40 -39.53
N GLU A 662 -43.91 -14.21 -39.16
CA GLU A 662 -44.30 -14.48 -37.76
C GLU A 662 -43.11 -14.91 -36.86
N ARG A 663 -42.18 -15.70 -37.41
CA ARG A 663 -40.95 -16.13 -36.73
C ARG A 663 -39.98 -14.97 -36.46
N ALA A 664 -39.94 -13.96 -37.32
CA ALA A 664 -39.13 -12.76 -37.10
C ALA A 664 -39.71 -11.89 -35.99
N GLU A 665 -41.04 -11.82 -35.88
CA GLU A 665 -41.72 -11.11 -34.79
C GLU A 665 -41.42 -11.77 -33.44
N ARG A 666 -41.53 -13.11 -33.35
CA ARG A 666 -41.09 -13.86 -32.16
C ARG A 666 -39.63 -13.59 -31.83
N ALA A 667 -38.73 -13.64 -32.80
CA ALA A 667 -37.32 -13.36 -32.59
C ALA A 667 -37.06 -11.91 -32.09
N ARG A 668 -37.82 -10.91 -32.55
CA ARG A 668 -37.74 -9.53 -32.04
C ARG A 668 -38.14 -9.45 -30.57
N VAL A 669 -39.21 -10.13 -30.19
CA VAL A 669 -39.68 -10.19 -28.80
C VAL A 669 -38.61 -10.83 -27.91
N GLU A 670 -38.07 -11.98 -28.32
CA GLU A 670 -37.00 -12.68 -27.60
C GLU A 670 -35.73 -11.83 -27.47
N TYR A 671 -35.31 -11.15 -28.54
CA TYR A 671 -34.15 -10.25 -28.53
C TYR A 671 -34.39 -9.05 -27.60
N SER A 672 -35.56 -8.42 -27.67
CA SER A 672 -35.91 -7.27 -26.83
C SER A 672 -35.98 -7.63 -25.36
N HIS A 673 -36.54 -8.80 -25.03
CA HIS A 673 -36.55 -9.33 -23.66
C HIS A 673 -35.14 -9.60 -23.13
N ALA A 674 -34.30 -10.26 -23.94
CA ALA A 674 -32.89 -10.49 -23.63
C ALA A 674 -32.10 -9.17 -23.42
N GLU A 675 -32.40 -8.13 -24.18
CA GLU A 675 -31.77 -6.81 -24.04
C GLU A 675 -32.11 -6.20 -22.67
N VAL A 676 -33.36 -6.27 -22.24
CA VAL A 676 -33.79 -5.82 -20.90
C VAL A 676 -33.08 -6.61 -19.79
N LEU A 677 -32.98 -7.94 -19.92
CA LEU A 677 -32.29 -8.79 -18.95
C LEU A 677 -30.78 -8.50 -18.89
N MET A 678 -30.15 -8.25 -20.04
CA MET A 678 -28.74 -7.86 -20.12
C MET A 678 -28.51 -6.51 -19.42
N VAL A 679 -29.38 -5.53 -19.67
CA VAL A 679 -29.34 -4.22 -19.01
C VAL A 679 -29.48 -4.39 -17.49
N GLU A 680 -30.46 -5.16 -17.03
CA GLU A 680 -30.67 -5.42 -15.61
C GLU A 680 -29.44 -6.08 -14.96
N TYR A 681 -28.89 -7.11 -15.60
CA TYR A 681 -27.73 -7.83 -15.12
C TYR A 681 -26.50 -6.92 -14.97
N TYR A 682 -26.12 -6.17 -16.00
CA TYR A 682 -24.90 -5.35 -15.94
C TYR A 682 -25.05 -4.08 -15.12
N LEU A 683 -26.26 -3.49 -15.03
CA LEU A 683 -26.51 -2.40 -14.08
C LEU A 683 -26.33 -2.89 -12.63
N ASN A 684 -26.84 -4.08 -12.30
CA ASN A 684 -26.67 -4.68 -10.98
C ASN A 684 -25.22 -5.10 -10.71
N LEU A 685 -24.56 -5.76 -11.66
CA LEU A 685 -23.16 -6.17 -11.53
C LEU A 685 -22.23 -4.96 -11.37
N GLY A 686 -22.43 -3.92 -12.19
CA GLY A 686 -21.70 -2.67 -12.07
C GLY A 686 -21.86 -2.05 -10.69
N HIS A 687 -23.12 -1.91 -10.24
CA HIS A 687 -23.45 -1.41 -8.91
C HIS A 687 -22.74 -2.20 -7.81
N ASP A 688 -22.92 -3.53 -7.79
CA ASP A 688 -22.40 -4.39 -6.72
C ASP A 688 -20.87 -4.37 -6.64
N LEU A 689 -20.17 -4.44 -7.78
CA LEU A 689 -18.71 -4.35 -7.81
C LEU A 689 -18.22 -2.97 -7.34
N THR A 690 -18.94 -1.90 -7.68
CA THR A 690 -18.59 -0.55 -7.23
C THR A 690 -18.79 -0.39 -5.73
N ILE A 691 -19.91 -0.87 -5.18
CA ILE A 691 -20.14 -0.83 -3.73
C ILE A 691 -19.11 -1.68 -2.98
N LYS A 692 -18.80 -2.88 -3.48
CA LYS A 692 -17.76 -3.75 -2.89
C LYS A 692 -16.37 -3.15 -2.99
N SER A 693 -16.09 -2.25 -3.93
CA SER A 693 -14.79 -1.55 -3.99
C SER A 693 -14.53 -0.67 -2.75
N TYR A 694 -15.59 -0.19 -2.10
CA TYR A 694 -15.53 0.57 -0.85
C TYR A 694 -15.61 -0.34 0.40
N SER A 695 -15.58 -1.66 0.24
CA SER A 695 -15.35 -2.57 1.36
C SER A 695 -13.86 -2.59 1.72
N LYS A 696 -13.55 -3.01 2.95
CA LYS A 696 -12.17 -3.07 3.45
C LYS A 696 -11.28 -3.93 2.56
N ASN A 697 -10.23 -3.34 1.99
CA ASN A 697 -9.31 -3.94 1.02
C ASN A 697 -9.98 -4.44 -0.27
N GLY A 698 -11.22 -4.02 -0.55
CA GLY A 698 -11.97 -4.46 -1.73
C GLY A 698 -11.57 -3.74 -3.03
N TYR A 699 -10.81 -2.65 -2.95
CA TYR A 699 -10.57 -1.76 -4.09
C TYR A 699 -9.96 -2.49 -5.29
N LYS A 700 -8.82 -3.16 -5.11
CA LYS A 700 -8.03 -3.75 -6.21
C LYS A 700 -8.82 -4.83 -6.96
N THR A 701 -9.31 -5.83 -6.24
CA THR A 701 -10.03 -6.98 -6.80
C THR A 701 -11.30 -6.58 -7.54
N ASN A 702 -12.13 -5.71 -6.93
CA ASN A 702 -13.39 -5.29 -7.57
C ASN A 702 -13.14 -4.38 -8.78
N ARG A 703 -12.04 -3.61 -8.76
CA ARG A 703 -11.65 -2.79 -9.91
C ARG A 703 -11.22 -3.64 -11.09
N GLU A 704 -10.44 -4.68 -10.84
CA GLU A 704 -10.04 -5.66 -11.86
C GLU A 704 -11.24 -6.42 -12.42
N ALA A 705 -12.21 -6.80 -11.58
CA ALA A 705 -13.45 -7.41 -12.04
C ALA A 705 -14.26 -6.48 -12.96
N LEU A 706 -14.39 -5.19 -12.60
CA LEU A 706 -15.06 -4.21 -13.48
C LEU A 706 -14.31 -3.97 -14.78
N LYS A 707 -12.98 -3.96 -14.76
CA LYS A 707 -12.19 -3.86 -16.00
C LYS A 707 -12.54 -4.97 -16.98
N LYS A 708 -12.74 -6.20 -16.49
CA LYS A 708 -13.12 -7.35 -17.32
C LYS A 708 -14.51 -7.20 -17.97
N GLU A 709 -15.42 -6.48 -17.32
CA GLU A 709 -16.79 -6.25 -17.81
C GLU A 709 -17.01 -4.85 -18.41
N ALA A 710 -15.95 -4.03 -18.47
CA ALA A 710 -16.02 -2.62 -18.85
C ALA A 710 -16.76 -2.43 -20.17
N HIS A 711 -16.48 -3.30 -21.14
CA HIS A 711 -17.10 -3.24 -22.46
C HIS A 711 -18.61 -3.48 -22.44
N ASN A 712 -19.08 -4.52 -21.75
CA ASN A 712 -20.52 -4.82 -21.67
C ASN A 712 -21.27 -3.76 -20.86
N ILE A 713 -20.66 -3.26 -19.79
CA ILE A 713 -21.22 -2.15 -19.00
C ILE A 713 -21.32 -0.89 -19.87
N GLN A 714 -20.27 -0.53 -20.61
CA GLN A 714 -20.29 0.59 -21.56
C GLN A 714 -21.45 0.47 -22.55
N ASN A 715 -21.66 -0.74 -23.11
CA ASN A 715 -22.74 -0.98 -24.04
C ASN A 715 -24.13 -0.79 -23.39
N VAL A 716 -24.34 -1.37 -22.21
CA VAL A 716 -25.60 -1.21 -21.46
C VAL A 716 -25.89 0.26 -21.15
N LEU A 717 -24.89 1.05 -20.79
CA LEU A 717 -25.07 2.49 -20.59
C LEU A 717 -25.48 3.21 -21.88
N LYS A 718 -24.88 2.86 -23.02
CA LYS A 718 -25.29 3.39 -24.35
C LYS A 718 -26.73 3.01 -24.69
N ILE A 719 -27.12 1.75 -24.46
CA ILE A 719 -28.49 1.26 -24.68
C ILE A 719 -29.50 2.08 -23.86
N CYS A 720 -29.20 2.36 -22.58
CA CYS A 720 -30.04 3.21 -21.74
C CYS A 720 -30.21 4.66 -22.27
N CYS A 721 -29.24 5.15 -23.05
CA CYS A 721 -29.27 6.49 -23.66
C CYS A 721 -29.99 6.53 -25.01
N GLN A 722 -30.04 5.43 -25.75
CA GLN A 722 -30.64 5.36 -27.09
C GLN A 722 -32.18 5.47 -27.05
N GLN A 723 -32.76 6.10 -28.09
CA GLN A 723 -34.20 6.20 -28.30
C GLN A 723 -34.65 5.11 -29.29
N SER A 724 -34.82 3.86 -28.84
CA SER A 724 -35.35 2.77 -29.67
C SER A 724 -36.85 2.49 -29.40
N HIS A 725 -37.47 1.63 -30.22
CA HIS A 725 -38.88 1.23 -30.06
C HIS A 725 -39.17 0.42 -28.77
N THR A 726 -38.13 -0.11 -28.09
CA THR A 726 -38.19 -0.83 -26.79
C THR A 726 -38.04 0.08 -25.57
N THR A 727 -38.08 1.40 -25.77
CA THR A 727 -37.78 2.45 -24.77
C THR A 727 -38.56 2.39 -23.45
N SER A 728 -39.78 1.84 -23.42
CA SER A 728 -40.58 1.74 -22.19
C SER A 728 -39.91 0.80 -21.17
N ASP A 729 -39.63 -0.44 -21.59
CA ASP A 729 -39.17 -1.50 -20.68
C ASP A 729 -37.75 -1.23 -20.18
N ILE A 730 -36.87 -0.70 -21.04
CA ILE A 730 -35.51 -0.29 -20.65
C ILE A 730 -35.55 0.88 -19.67
N SER A 731 -36.42 1.88 -19.90
CA SER A 731 -36.56 3.01 -18.98
C SER A 731 -37.10 2.55 -17.62
N ASP A 732 -38.03 1.59 -17.60
CA ASP A 732 -38.58 1.05 -16.36
C ASP A 732 -37.61 0.09 -15.65
N CYS A 733 -36.78 -0.65 -16.40
CA CYS A 733 -35.64 -1.40 -15.85
C CYS A 733 -34.65 -0.45 -15.17
N LEU A 734 -34.25 0.63 -15.86
CA LEU A 734 -33.36 1.65 -15.32
C LEU A 734 -33.92 2.27 -14.03
N VAL A 735 -35.20 2.65 -14.01
CA VAL A 735 -35.85 3.24 -12.82
C VAL A 735 -35.90 2.27 -11.65
N ARG A 736 -36.04 0.96 -11.88
CA ARG A 736 -36.00 -0.08 -10.85
C ARG A 736 -34.59 -0.41 -10.37
N SER A 737 -33.56 -0.09 -11.16
CA SER A 737 -32.17 -0.42 -10.84
C SER A 737 -31.68 0.30 -9.59
N LYS A 738 -30.74 -0.34 -8.86
CA LYS A 738 -30.07 0.29 -7.72
C LYS A 738 -29.18 1.46 -8.13
N VAL A 739 -28.64 1.44 -9.37
CA VAL A 739 -27.86 2.54 -9.95
C VAL A 739 -28.68 3.83 -9.99
N TYR A 740 -29.96 3.75 -10.40
CA TYR A 740 -30.83 4.92 -10.48
C TYR A 740 -31.36 5.38 -9.13
N THR A 741 -31.71 4.44 -8.25
CA THR A 741 -32.44 4.74 -7.00
C THR A 741 -31.55 5.11 -5.81
N THR A 742 -30.40 4.45 -5.66
CA THR A 742 -29.60 4.51 -4.41
C THR A 742 -28.12 4.76 -4.63
N SER A 743 -27.64 4.69 -5.87
CA SER A 743 -26.21 4.80 -6.18
C SER A 743 -25.97 5.45 -7.52
N ALA A 744 -26.44 6.68 -7.68
CA ALA A 744 -25.98 7.53 -8.78
C ALA A 744 -24.44 7.69 -8.72
N ARG A 745 -23.85 7.55 -7.52
CA ARG A 745 -22.40 7.45 -7.24
C ARG A 745 -21.70 6.21 -7.80
N PHE A 746 -22.40 5.30 -8.47
CA PHE A 746 -21.81 4.26 -9.32
C PHE A 746 -20.69 4.83 -10.21
N PHE A 747 -20.81 6.11 -10.63
CA PHE A 747 -19.87 6.78 -11.50
C PHE A 747 -18.75 7.61 -10.83
N THR A 748 -18.74 7.77 -9.49
CA THR A 748 -17.74 8.63 -8.83
C THR A 748 -16.43 7.92 -8.55
N LEU A 749 -15.31 8.58 -8.95
CA LEU A 749 -13.88 8.19 -8.89
C LEU A 749 -13.48 6.87 -9.54
N PHE A 750 -14.30 5.83 -9.46
CA PHE A 750 -13.94 4.47 -9.82
C PHE A 750 -14.10 4.20 -11.32
N VAL A 751 -15.29 4.53 -11.84
CA VAL A 751 -15.68 4.29 -13.24
C VAL A 751 -15.00 5.24 -14.22
N ARG A 752 -14.63 6.47 -13.82
CA ARG A 752 -13.88 7.41 -14.70
C ARG A 752 -12.56 6.84 -15.22
N THR A 753 -12.01 5.85 -14.52
CA THR A 753 -10.74 5.19 -14.89
C THR A 753 -10.92 3.93 -15.75
N ILE A 754 -12.17 3.59 -16.11
CA ILE A 754 -12.56 2.33 -16.77
C ILE A 754 -13.55 2.57 -17.93
N ILE A 755 -14.46 3.54 -17.79
CA ILE A 755 -15.50 3.89 -18.77
C ILE A 755 -15.24 5.31 -19.28
N PRO A 756 -15.37 5.57 -20.59
CA PRO A 756 -15.23 6.90 -21.17
C PRO A 756 -16.14 7.94 -20.48
N GLY A 757 -15.57 9.09 -20.13
CA GLY A 757 -16.31 10.18 -19.49
C GLY A 757 -17.52 10.65 -20.31
N SER A 758 -17.43 10.63 -21.64
CA SER A 758 -18.53 11.00 -22.54
C SER A 758 -19.78 10.13 -22.39
N ILE A 759 -19.60 8.80 -22.29
CA ILE A 759 -20.71 7.86 -22.09
C ILE A 759 -21.35 8.10 -20.72
N VAL A 760 -20.53 8.33 -19.70
CA VAL A 760 -21.04 8.59 -18.35
C VAL A 760 -21.81 9.92 -18.32
N ASP A 761 -21.28 10.98 -18.91
CA ASP A 761 -21.94 12.30 -18.98
C ASP A 761 -23.33 12.17 -19.62
N GLU A 762 -23.42 11.46 -20.75
CA GLU A 762 -24.69 11.21 -21.46
C GLU A 762 -25.67 10.41 -20.60
N PHE A 763 -25.19 9.37 -19.92
CA PHE A 763 -26.00 8.55 -19.03
C PHE A 763 -26.54 9.34 -17.83
N LEU A 764 -25.70 10.12 -17.14
CA LEU A 764 -26.16 10.95 -16.02
C LEU A 764 -27.22 11.97 -16.48
N GLN A 765 -27.01 12.61 -17.64
CA GLN A 765 -28.00 13.53 -18.21
C GLN A 765 -29.31 12.82 -18.55
N ARG A 766 -29.23 11.60 -19.10
CA ARG A 766 -30.41 10.77 -19.40
C ARG A 766 -31.19 10.45 -18.12
N CYS A 767 -30.51 10.09 -17.02
CA CYS A 767 -31.14 9.83 -15.73
C CYS A 767 -31.78 11.07 -15.13
N ALA A 768 -31.11 12.23 -15.16
CA ALA A 768 -31.67 13.50 -14.68
C ALA A 768 -32.96 13.88 -15.45
N ASN A 769 -32.93 13.79 -16.79
CA ASN A 769 -34.09 14.06 -17.63
C ASN A 769 -35.25 13.07 -17.38
N LEU A 770 -34.93 11.81 -17.09
CA LEU A 770 -35.93 10.79 -16.76
C LEU A 770 -36.58 11.06 -15.40
N ALA A 771 -35.78 11.44 -14.41
CA ALA A 771 -36.24 11.83 -13.08
C ALA A 771 -37.15 13.07 -13.14
N GLU A 772 -36.80 14.06 -13.95
CA GLU A 772 -37.63 15.23 -14.19
C GLU A 772 -39.00 14.85 -14.78
N LYS A 773 -39.02 14.02 -15.82
CA LYS A 773 -40.27 13.52 -16.43
C LYS A 773 -41.14 12.76 -15.44
N LYS A 774 -40.54 11.97 -14.54
CA LYS A 774 -41.24 11.23 -13.47
C LYS A 774 -41.49 12.07 -12.20
N LYS A 775 -41.13 13.36 -12.19
CA LYS A 775 -41.25 14.29 -11.04
C LYS A 775 -40.52 13.80 -9.76
N GLN A 776 -39.39 13.11 -9.94
CA GLN A 776 -38.54 12.59 -8.87
C GLN A 776 -37.39 13.56 -8.56
N PHE A 777 -37.70 14.70 -7.95
CA PHE A 777 -36.73 15.80 -7.74
C PHE A 777 -35.48 15.41 -6.95
N THR A 778 -35.62 14.53 -5.95
CA THR A 778 -34.50 13.99 -5.16
C THR A 778 -33.46 13.30 -6.05
N ILE A 779 -33.90 12.43 -6.94
CA ILE A 779 -33.04 11.70 -7.87
C ILE A 779 -32.45 12.66 -8.92
N LYS A 780 -33.25 13.58 -9.43
CA LYS A 780 -32.80 14.60 -10.39
C LYS A 780 -31.61 15.40 -9.84
N ILE A 781 -31.75 15.97 -8.64
CA ILE A 781 -30.69 16.76 -7.99
C ILE A 781 -29.42 15.94 -7.79
N ASP A 782 -29.53 14.66 -7.40
CA ASP A 782 -28.36 13.80 -7.19
C ASP A 782 -27.59 13.57 -8.51
N PHE A 783 -28.30 13.25 -9.61
CA PHE A 783 -27.69 13.09 -10.94
C PHE A 783 -27.10 14.40 -11.50
N GLU A 784 -27.78 15.53 -11.33
CA GLU A 784 -27.25 16.83 -11.77
C GLU A 784 -26.00 17.24 -10.99
N CYS A 785 -25.97 16.99 -9.67
CA CYS A 785 -24.79 17.20 -8.83
C CYS A 785 -23.59 16.39 -9.31
N LEU A 786 -23.81 15.14 -9.73
CA LEU A 786 -22.77 14.28 -10.28
C LEU A 786 -22.29 14.76 -11.64
N SER A 787 -23.21 15.13 -12.53
CA SER A 787 -22.89 15.69 -13.84
C SER A 787 -22.09 17.00 -13.72
N ALA A 788 -22.43 17.85 -12.76
CA ALA A 788 -21.65 19.06 -12.47
C ALA A 788 -20.22 18.75 -11.98
N ASP A 789 -20.03 17.73 -11.14
CA ASP A 789 -18.67 17.32 -10.72
C ASP A 789 -17.84 16.71 -11.85
N GLN A 790 -18.48 16.10 -12.85
CA GLN A 790 -17.79 15.65 -14.06
C GLN A 790 -17.27 16.84 -14.86
N GLU A 791 -18.11 17.84 -15.09
CA GLU A 791 -17.76 19.07 -15.81
C GLU A 791 -16.67 19.88 -15.09
N ARG A 792 -16.68 19.86 -13.75
CA ARG A 792 -15.59 20.43 -12.94
C ARG A 792 -14.22 19.85 -13.29
N GLY A 793 -14.14 18.56 -13.65
CA GLY A 793 -12.88 17.93 -14.05
C GLY A 793 -12.32 18.48 -15.36
N LYS A 794 -13.18 18.79 -16.33
CA LYS A 794 -12.80 19.31 -17.67
C LYS A 794 -12.31 20.75 -17.65
N SER A 795 -12.76 21.53 -16.67
CA SER A 795 -12.45 22.96 -16.51
C SER A 795 -11.15 23.23 -15.74
N ILE A 796 -10.47 22.20 -15.20
CA ILE A 796 -9.16 22.34 -14.56
C ILE A 796 -8.10 22.57 -15.66
N GLY A 797 -7.42 23.72 -15.62
CA GLY A 797 -6.33 24.07 -16.55
C GLY A 797 -6.75 24.83 -17.82
N ASN A 798 -8.01 24.72 -18.27
CA ASN A 798 -8.47 25.28 -19.55
C ASN A 798 -9.05 26.71 -19.49
N GLY A 799 -9.02 27.38 -18.34
CA GLY A 799 -9.31 28.82 -18.23
C GLY A 799 -10.76 29.27 -18.49
N LYS A 800 -11.74 28.37 -18.65
CA LYS A 800 -13.17 28.72 -18.81
C LYS A 800 -14.07 27.90 -17.88
N PRO A 801 -14.27 28.32 -16.61
CA PRO A 801 -15.14 27.65 -15.64
C PRO A 801 -16.66 27.87 -15.87
N ASP A 802 -17.07 28.53 -16.95
CA ASP A 802 -18.44 29.03 -17.14
C ASP A 802 -19.52 27.94 -17.05
N GLU A 803 -19.31 26.76 -17.63
CA GLU A 803 -20.35 25.72 -17.68
C GLU A 803 -20.57 25.04 -16.33
N TYR A 804 -19.49 24.74 -15.61
CA TYR A 804 -19.59 24.18 -14.25
C TYR A 804 -20.32 25.13 -13.30
N PHE A 805 -20.00 26.43 -13.35
CA PHE A 805 -20.64 27.42 -12.49
C PHE A 805 -22.12 27.60 -12.82
N LYS A 806 -22.48 27.68 -14.12
CA LYS A 806 -23.87 27.75 -14.55
C LYS A 806 -24.69 26.56 -14.05
N ARG A 807 -24.17 25.34 -14.20
CA ARG A 807 -24.84 24.11 -13.73
C ARG A 807 -25.06 24.14 -12.21
N MET A 808 -24.03 24.49 -11.44
CA MET A 808 -24.16 24.55 -9.97
C MET A 808 -25.12 25.63 -9.49
N GLU A 809 -25.17 26.77 -10.18
CA GLU A 809 -26.13 27.84 -9.87
C GLU A 809 -27.58 27.43 -10.21
N ALA A 810 -27.79 26.69 -11.31
CA ALA A 810 -29.08 26.10 -11.64
C ALA A 810 -29.55 25.07 -10.59
N ILE A 811 -28.66 24.14 -10.22
CA ILE A 811 -28.93 23.13 -9.17
C ILE A 811 -29.26 23.82 -7.84
N GLN A 812 -28.53 24.89 -7.48
CA GLN A 812 -28.80 25.64 -6.26
C GLN A 812 -30.22 26.25 -6.27
N ASN A 813 -30.62 26.86 -7.37
CA ASN A 813 -31.95 27.46 -7.49
C ASN A 813 -33.03 26.38 -7.37
N GLU A 814 -32.87 25.26 -8.07
CA GLU A 814 -33.82 24.14 -8.01
C GLU A 814 -33.91 23.53 -6.60
N PHE A 815 -32.76 23.34 -5.93
CA PHE A 815 -32.73 22.86 -4.55
C PHE A 815 -33.46 23.81 -3.59
N GLN A 816 -33.37 25.13 -3.80
CA GLN A 816 -34.08 26.12 -3.01
C GLN A 816 -35.58 26.12 -3.30
N THR A 817 -35.99 26.03 -4.57
CA THR A 817 -37.40 25.96 -4.97
C THR A 817 -38.11 24.75 -4.37
N HIS A 818 -37.42 23.60 -4.27
CA HIS A 818 -37.98 22.35 -3.74
C HIS A 818 -37.48 22.01 -2.32
N HIS A 819 -36.95 22.99 -1.58
CA HIS A 819 -36.26 22.75 -0.31
C HIS A 819 -37.09 21.98 0.73
N GLU A 820 -38.37 22.33 0.90
CA GLU A 820 -39.27 21.69 1.86
C GLU A 820 -39.50 20.19 1.59
N TYR A 821 -39.45 19.79 0.32
CA TYR A 821 -39.55 18.41 -0.10
C TYR A 821 -38.20 17.69 0.03
N LEU A 822 -37.12 18.31 -0.48
CA LEU A 822 -35.79 17.72 -0.52
C LEU A 822 -35.17 17.54 0.87
N LYS A 823 -35.49 18.40 1.85
CA LYS A 823 -34.98 18.28 3.23
C LYS A 823 -35.36 16.98 3.95
N GLN A 824 -36.36 16.26 3.44
CA GLN A 824 -36.77 14.96 3.97
C GLN A 824 -35.76 13.86 3.60
N ASP A 825 -35.01 14.01 2.51
CA ASP A 825 -33.95 13.08 2.11
C ASP A 825 -32.58 13.57 2.60
N THR A 826 -32.08 12.91 3.66
CA THR A 826 -30.80 13.23 4.30
C THR A 826 -29.61 12.99 3.36
N SER A 827 -29.67 11.97 2.49
CA SER A 827 -28.57 11.59 1.60
C SER A 827 -28.37 12.63 0.50
N VAL A 828 -29.46 13.08 -0.13
CA VAL A 828 -29.41 14.09 -1.20
C VAL A 828 -29.03 15.45 -0.64
N CYS A 829 -29.55 15.84 0.52
CA CYS A 829 -29.10 17.06 1.20
C CYS A 829 -27.60 17.02 1.50
N ALA A 830 -27.10 15.92 2.04
CA ALA A 830 -25.68 15.75 2.31
C ALA A 830 -24.83 15.83 1.03
N HIS A 831 -25.30 15.25 -0.08
CA HIS A 831 -24.61 15.33 -1.37
C HIS A 831 -24.56 16.75 -1.93
N PHE A 832 -25.72 17.40 -1.96
CA PHE A 832 -25.85 18.77 -2.44
C PHE A 832 -24.92 19.71 -1.66
N TYR A 833 -24.97 19.69 -0.33
CA TYR A 833 -24.11 20.56 0.49
C TYR A 833 -22.63 20.30 0.24
N TYR A 834 -22.23 19.03 0.05
CA TYR A 834 -20.86 18.67 -0.31
C TYR A 834 -20.44 19.26 -1.66
N GLN A 835 -21.25 19.09 -2.71
CA GLN A 835 -20.91 19.61 -4.05
C GLN A 835 -20.98 21.13 -4.12
N TYR A 836 -21.96 21.74 -3.46
CA TYR A 836 -22.10 23.19 -3.38
C TYR A 836 -20.92 23.82 -2.64
N ALA A 837 -20.40 23.19 -1.58
CA ALA A 837 -19.18 23.64 -0.93
C ALA A 837 -17.96 23.64 -1.86
N ARG A 838 -17.82 22.60 -2.69
CA ARG A 838 -16.71 22.49 -3.65
C ARG A 838 -16.81 23.56 -4.74
N TYR A 839 -18.03 23.83 -5.20
CA TYR A 839 -18.32 24.96 -6.07
C TYR A 839 -17.90 26.29 -5.44
N LEU A 840 -18.33 26.58 -4.21
CA LEU A 840 -17.97 27.81 -3.49
C LEU A 840 -16.46 27.93 -3.29
N SER A 841 -15.78 26.83 -2.98
CA SER A 841 -14.32 26.78 -2.85
C SER A 841 -13.61 27.13 -4.16
N ARG A 842 -14.12 26.65 -5.30
CA ARG A 842 -13.57 26.98 -6.62
C ARG A 842 -13.90 28.40 -7.04
N LYS A 843 -15.14 28.86 -6.85
CA LYS A 843 -15.56 30.25 -7.09
C LYS A 843 -14.71 31.25 -6.32
N SER A 844 -14.29 30.91 -5.09
CA SER A 844 -13.38 31.74 -4.29
C SER A 844 -12.00 31.95 -4.93
N GLU A 845 -11.58 31.08 -5.85
CA GLU A 845 -10.28 31.19 -6.50
C GLU A 845 -10.25 32.34 -7.51
N ASP A 846 -11.41 32.67 -8.12
CA ASP A 846 -11.59 33.70 -9.14
C ASP A 846 -11.99 35.08 -8.56
N CYS A 847 -12.28 35.15 -7.25
CA CYS A 847 -12.69 36.39 -6.58
C CYS A 847 -11.51 37.18 -5.99
N CYS A 848 -11.76 38.46 -5.67
CA CYS A 848 -10.81 39.29 -4.92
C CYS A 848 -10.59 38.75 -3.49
N LEU A 849 -9.48 39.15 -2.85
CA LEU A 849 -9.08 38.68 -1.51
C LEU A 849 -10.14 38.91 -0.42
N GLU A 850 -10.96 39.95 -0.54
CA GLU A 850 -12.04 40.28 0.40
C GLU A 850 -13.20 39.28 0.27
N GLN A 851 -13.71 39.09 -0.95
CA GLN A 851 -14.77 38.15 -1.28
C GLN A 851 -14.34 36.68 -1.10
N ARG A 852 -13.07 36.36 -1.34
CA ARG A 852 -12.52 35.01 -1.18
C ARG A 852 -12.75 34.45 0.22
N GLY A 853 -12.58 35.27 1.26
CA GLY A 853 -12.84 34.85 2.65
C GLY A 853 -14.30 34.46 2.90
N HIS A 854 -15.24 35.24 2.36
CA HIS A 854 -16.67 34.96 2.47
C HIS A 854 -17.04 33.60 1.83
N PHE A 855 -16.59 33.35 0.60
CA PHE A 855 -16.89 32.10 -0.10
C PHE A 855 -16.24 30.88 0.57
N ILE A 856 -15.01 30.98 1.07
CA ILE A 856 -14.33 29.88 1.77
C ILE A 856 -15.06 29.53 3.08
N ASN A 857 -15.47 30.53 3.87
CA ASN A 857 -16.23 30.30 5.10
C ASN A 857 -17.60 29.67 4.81
N LYS A 858 -18.31 30.17 3.79
CA LYS A 858 -19.57 29.56 3.35
C LYS A 858 -19.36 28.11 2.92
N ALA A 859 -18.29 27.82 2.19
CA ALA A 859 -17.93 26.45 1.80
C ALA A 859 -17.68 25.54 3.01
N ARG A 860 -17.00 26.04 4.05
CA ARG A 860 -16.81 25.33 5.32
C ARG A 860 -18.15 24.95 5.95
N GLU A 861 -19.04 25.92 6.12
CA GLU A 861 -20.36 25.71 6.73
C GLU A 861 -21.20 24.67 5.97
N GLN A 862 -21.14 24.67 4.63
CA GLN A 862 -21.84 23.66 3.84
C GLN A 862 -21.24 22.25 4.04
N LEU A 863 -19.91 22.11 4.11
CA LEU A 863 -19.30 20.81 4.39
C LEU A 863 -19.59 20.32 5.81
N GLU A 864 -19.63 21.20 6.80
CA GLU A 864 -20.02 20.86 8.19
C GLU A 864 -21.45 20.29 8.21
N LYS A 865 -22.41 20.97 7.55
CA LYS A 865 -23.77 20.45 7.37
C LYS A 865 -23.79 19.08 6.68
N SER A 866 -22.99 18.90 5.63
CA SER A 866 -22.88 17.61 4.95
C SER A 866 -22.34 16.52 5.88
N LEU A 867 -21.34 16.83 6.69
CA LEU A 867 -20.73 15.88 7.63
C LEU A 867 -21.70 15.45 8.71
N ASP A 868 -22.47 16.39 9.27
CA ASP A 868 -23.45 16.12 10.32
C ASP A 868 -24.53 15.15 9.82
N LEU A 869 -25.10 15.43 8.64
CA LEU A 869 -26.10 14.56 8.01
C LEU A 869 -25.56 13.15 7.72
N ARG A 870 -24.30 13.03 7.30
CA ARG A 870 -23.66 11.72 7.01
C ARG A 870 -23.27 10.97 8.28
N SER A 871 -23.02 11.66 9.38
CA SER A 871 -22.66 11.04 10.66
C SER A 871 -23.87 10.43 11.37
N ALA A 872 -25.08 10.90 11.04
CA ALA A 872 -26.34 10.35 11.53
C ALA A 872 -26.80 9.09 10.77
N SER A 873 -26.24 8.79 9.58
CA SER A 873 -26.62 7.61 8.79
C SER A 873 -25.78 6.39 9.16
N THR A 874 -26.45 5.30 9.53
CA THR A 874 -25.83 4.01 9.88
C THR A 874 -25.82 3.05 8.68
N GLU A 875 -24.69 2.36 8.48
CA GLU A 875 -24.55 1.01 7.86
C GLU A 875 -24.07 0.80 6.42
N ALA A 876 -24.14 1.73 5.46
CA ALA A 876 -23.63 1.45 4.10
C ALA A 876 -22.14 1.82 3.90
N TYR A 877 -21.34 0.95 3.24
CA TYR A 877 -19.93 1.22 2.86
C TYR A 877 -19.75 2.57 2.14
N LEU A 878 -20.67 2.90 1.23
CA LEU A 878 -20.67 4.16 0.49
C LEU A 878 -20.84 5.37 1.41
N GLY A 879 -21.71 5.28 2.43
CA GLY A 879 -21.91 6.35 3.42
C GLY A 879 -20.64 6.61 4.24
N LYS A 880 -19.89 5.55 4.57
CA LYS A 880 -18.60 5.64 5.26
C LYS A 880 -17.54 6.31 4.38
N ALA A 881 -17.43 5.91 3.11
CA ALA A 881 -16.53 6.55 2.14
C ALA A 881 -16.85 8.04 1.94
N ASP A 882 -18.13 8.40 1.88
CA ASP A 882 -18.53 9.80 1.76
C ASP A 882 -18.14 10.64 2.98
N ARG A 883 -18.22 10.08 4.20
CA ARG A 883 -17.73 10.76 5.40
C ARG A 883 -16.23 11.04 5.29
N VAL A 884 -15.45 10.08 4.79
CA VAL A 884 -14.01 10.29 4.53
C VAL A 884 -13.79 11.41 3.51
N PHE A 885 -14.53 11.44 2.39
CA PHE A 885 -14.43 12.53 1.41
C PHE A 885 -14.76 13.90 2.01
N THR A 886 -15.83 13.98 2.81
CA THR A 886 -16.23 15.23 3.47
C THR A 886 -15.16 15.70 4.47
N LEU A 887 -14.62 14.81 5.30
CA LEU A 887 -13.52 15.13 6.23
C LEU A 887 -12.26 15.61 5.48
N LEU A 888 -11.87 14.90 4.42
CA LEU A 888 -10.73 15.27 3.57
C LEU A 888 -10.92 16.68 2.98
N HIS A 889 -12.12 16.98 2.48
CA HIS A 889 -12.43 18.28 1.91
C HIS A 889 -12.55 19.38 2.97
N LEU A 890 -13.03 19.09 4.18
CA LEU A 890 -12.97 20.02 5.31
C LEU A 890 -11.52 20.39 5.65
N GLY A 891 -10.62 19.41 5.71
CA GLY A 891 -9.19 19.65 5.88
C GLY A 891 -8.63 20.59 4.80
N ASN A 892 -9.02 20.38 3.54
CA ASN A 892 -8.63 21.26 2.42
C ASN A 892 -9.17 22.69 2.57
N ILE A 893 -10.39 22.87 3.04
CA ILE A 893 -10.97 24.20 3.31
C ILE A 893 -10.24 24.90 4.46
N TRP A 894 -10.00 24.21 5.58
CA TRP A 894 -9.26 24.76 6.71
C TRP A 894 -7.83 25.15 6.34
N LYS A 895 -7.17 24.36 5.48
CA LYS A 895 -5.86 24.71 4.91
C LYS A 895 -5.91 26.02 4.09
N LYS A 896 -6.96 26.21 3.28
CA LYS A 896 -7.18 27.46 2.54
C LYS A 896 -7.45 28.64 3.48
N ILE A 897 -8.24 28.44 4.55
CA ILE A 897 -8.50 29.45 5.59
C ILE A 897 -7.17 29.88 6.24
N ALA A 898 -6.36 28.91 6.69
CA ALA A 898 -5.07 29.19 7.31
C ALA A 898 -4.13 29.97 6.37
N THR A 899 -4.12 29.63 5.08
CA THR A 899 -3.33 30.36 4.07
C THR A 899 -3.80 31.82 3.92
N MET A 900 -5.10 32.06 3.92
CA MET A 900 -5.68 33.41 3.85
C MET A 900 -5.37 34.24 5.10
N GLU A 901 -5.48 33.63 6.28
CA GLU A 901 -5.14 34.26 7.56
C GLU A 901 -3.65 34.62 7.61
N HIS A 902 -2.78 33.75 7.10
CA HIS A 902 -1.36 34.04 6.95
C HIS A 902 -1.11 35.25 6.03
N ILE A 903 -1.77 35.32 4.87
CA ILE A 903 -1.66 36.46 3.93
C ILE A 903 -2.10 37.77 4.62
N ARG A 904 -3.14 37.72 5.45
CA ARG A 904 -3.65 38.87 6.23
C ARG A 904 -2.85 39.15 7.50
N LYS A 905 -1.79 38.38 7.78
CA LYS A 905 -0.93 38.48 8.98
C LYS A 905 -1.65 38.16 10.31
N HIS A 906 -2.73 37.39 10.27
CA HIS A 906 -3.43 36.85 11.44
C HIS A 906 -2.75 35.55 11.91
N ILE A 907 -1.59 35.69 12.58
CA ILE A 907 -0.71 34.55 12.88
C ILE A 907 -1.35 33.56 13.87
N LYS A 908 -2.10 34.04 14.86
CA LYS A 908 -2.71 33.18 15.88
C LYS A 908 -3.81 32.31 15.27
N GLU A 909 -4.72 32.94 14.55
CA GLU A 909 -5.83 32.30 13.84
C GLU A 909 -5.29 31.30 12.80
N CYS A 910 -4.24 31.69 12.07
CA CYS A 910 -3.57 30.80 11.12
C CYS A 910 -3.05 29.52 11.78
N LYS A 911 -2.44 29.59 12.98
CA LYS A 911 -1.98 28.40 13.71
C LYS A 911 -3.16 27.52 14.13
N GLU A 912 -4.24 28.11 14.63
CA GLU A 912 -5.46 27.38 15.03
C GLU A 912 -6.11 26.68 13.83
N SER A 913 -6.27 27.38 12.70
CA SER A 913 -6.81 26.83 11.46
C SER A 913 -5.94 25.71 10.88
N ASN A 914 -4.62 25.80 11.03
CA ASN A 914 -3.68 24.74 10.65
C ASN A 914 -3.84 23.47 11.50
N VAL A 915 -4.06 23.62 12.82
CA VAL A 915 -4.35 22.49 13.71
C VAL A 915 -5.67 21.83 13.33
N LYS A 916 -6.72 22.62 13.06
CA LYS A 916 -8.02 22.08 12.59
C LYS A 916 -7.87 21.32 11.28
N ALA A 917 -7.16 21.88 10.30
CA ALA A 917 -6.91 21.20 9.03
C ALA A 917 -6.25 19.82 9.25
N ARG A 918 -5.22 19.78 10.11
CA ARG A 918 -4.54 18.54 10.49
C ARG A 918 -5.49 17.52 11.13
N GLN A 919 -6.29 17.94 12.11
CA GLN A 919 -7.26 17.06 12.80
C GLN A 919 -8.26 16.43 11.81
N TYR A 920 -8.79 17.21 10.86
CA TYR A 920 -9.69 16.67 9.84
C TYR A 920 -9.01 15.63 8.94
N TYR A 921 -7.75 15.85 8.55
CA TYR A 921 -7.00 14.86 7.78
C TYR A 921 -6.69 13.59 8.59
N GLU A 922 -6.28 13.72 9.86
CA GLU A 922 -6.03 12.60 10.75
C GLU A 922 -7.30 11.76 10.98
N ASN A 923 -8.43 12.41 11.22
CA ASN A 923 -9.75 11.75 11.33
C ASN A 923 -10.13 11.03 10.02
N ALA A 924 -9.86 11.64 8.86
CA ALA A 924 -10.10 11.01 7.56
C ALA A 924 -9.21 9.78 7.35
N ILE A 925 -7.93 9.83 7.75
CA ILE A 925 -7.00 8.69 7.68
C ILE A 925 -7.45 7.57 8.62
N GLN A 926 -7.83 7.90 9.85
CA GLN A 926 -8.30 6.90 10.81
C GLN A 926 -9.53 6.16 10.27
N LEU A 927 -10.57 6.91 9.88
CA LEU A 927 -11.80 6.32 9.35
C LEU A 927 -11.54 5.51 8.06
N SER A 928 -10.71 6.03 7.14
CA SER A 928 -10.42 5.32 5.89
C SER A 928 -9.59 4.06 6.11
N LYS A 929 -8.64 4.03 7.04
CA LYS A 929 -7.92 2.79 7.40
C LYS A 929 -8.82 1.75 8.03
N GLU A 930 -9.69 2.17 8.95
CA GLU A 930 -10.59 1.27 9.66
C GLU A 930 -11.59 0.60 8.70
N GLU A 931 -12.18 1.41 7.82
CA GLU A 931 -13.31 1.02 6.97
C GLU A 931 -12.92 0.55 5.56
N LEU A 932 -11.90 1.18 4.95
CA LEU A 932 -11.51 0.92 3.55
C LEU A 932 -10.18 0.17 3.45
N GLY A 933 -9.27 0.33 4.42
CA GLY A 933 -7.95 -0.29 4.39
C GLY A 933 -7.09 0.19 3.21
N GLU A 934 -6.57 -0.77 2.42
CA GLU A 934 -5.85 -0.52 1.16
C GLU A 934 -6.81 -0.03 0.08
N HIS A 935 -6.97 1.29 0.01
CA HIS A 935 -7.88 1.96 -0.90
C HIS A 935 -7.26 3.27 -1.42
N GLU A 936 -7.59 3.65 -2.65
CA GLU A 936 -7.10 4.89 -3.28
C GLU A 936 -7.48 6.14 -2.45
N LEU A 937 -8.67 6.15 -1.86
CA LEU A 937 -9.10 7.22 -0.95
C LEU A 937 -8.22 7.33 0.30
N THR A 938 -7.84 6.22 0.92
CA THR A 938 -6.91 6.20 2.08
C THR A 938 -5.57 6.82 1.69
N THR A 939 -5.07 6.48 0.51
CA THR A 939 -3.86 7.06 -0.07
C THR A 939 -3.98 8.58 -0.24
N LEU A 940 -5.11 9.06 -0.78
CA LEU A 940 -5.36 10.50 -0.94
C LEU A 940 -5.36 11.25 0.39
N CYS A 941 -5.89 10.63 1.47
CA CYS A 941 -5.86 11.21 2.81
C CYS A 941 -4.43 11.38 3.33
N PHE A 942 -3.58 10.36 3.18
CA PHE A 942 -2.16 10.46 3.53
C PHE A 942 -1.44 11.54 2.75
N LYS A 943 -1.62 11.56 1.42
CA LYS A 943 -1.02 12.59 0.57
C LYS A 943 -1.46 14.00 0.99
N ALA A 944 -2.74 14.19 1.32
CA ALA A 944 -3.26 15.49 1.73
C ALA A 944 -2.70 15.95 3.10
N LEU A 945 -2.49 15.02 4.03
CA LEU A 945 -1.80 15.30 5.29
C LEU A 945 -0.32 15.64 5.06
N GLY A 946 0.36 14.93 4.14
CA GLY A 946 1.72 15.27 3.71
C GLY A 946 1.83 16.68 3.12
N ASP A 947 0.88 17.07 2.26
CA ASP A 947 0.80 18.45 1.74
C ASP A 947 0.63 19.47 2.86
N GLN A 948 -0.13 19.13 3.90
CA GLN A 948 -0.36 20.01 5.03
C GLN A 948 0.89 20.19 5.89
N PHE A 949 1.62 19.11 6.19
CA PHE A 949 2.91 19.20 6.87
C PHE A 949 3.96 19.97 6.05
N SER A 950 4.01 19.74 4.74
CA SER A 950 4.90 20.48 3.85
C SER A 950 4.59 21.98 3.86
N ASN A 951 3.31 22.37 3.88
CA ASN A 951 2.90 23.77 4.02
C ASN A 951 3.32 24.39 5.36
N MET A 952 3.30 23.61 6.44
CA MET A 952 3.81 24.02 7.76
C MET A 952 5.35 23.98 7.85
N ARG A 953 6.04 23.59 6.78
CA ARG A 953 7.51 23.37 6.74
C ARG A 953 8.00 22.26 7.68
N ASN A 954 7.11 21.35 8.08
CA ASN A 954 7.50 20.13 8.77
C ASN A 954 7.77 19.05 7.71
N TYR A 955 8.97 19.07 7.14
CA TYR A 955 9.31 18.24 5.98
C TYR A 955 9.54 16.78 6.35
N ASP A 956 9.98 16.47 7.57
CA ASP A 956 10.13 15.09 8.07
C ASP A 956 8.78 14.36 8.11
N GLU A 957 7.77 15.02 8.68
CA GLU A 957 6.43 14.44 8.73
C GLU A 957 5.75 14.39 7.35
N ALA A 958 6.02 15.38 6.51
CA ALA A 958 5.56 15.36 5.12
C ALA A 958 6.16 14.18 4.35
N GLU A 959 7.47 13.95 4.49
CA GLU A 959 8.18 12.82 3.89
C GLU A 959 7.55 11.49 4.31
N ARG A 960 7.33 11.29 5.62
CA ARG A 960 6.71 10.07 6.15
C ARG A 960 5.34 9.81 5.52
N MET A 961 4.48 10.82 5.45
CA MET A 961 3.15 10.69 4.84
C MET A 961 3.22 10.37 3.34
N TYR A 962 4.14 11.01 2.61
CA TYR A 962 4.30 10.77 1.18
C TYR A 962 4.87 9.39 0.86
N ARG A 963 5.78 8.85 1.68
CA ARG A 963 6.29 7.48 1.51
C ARG A 963 5.19 6.44 1.70
N ILE A 964 4.34 6.61 2.71
CA ILE A 964 3.17 5.73 2.90
C ILE A 964 2.25 5.80 1.68
N ALA A 965 1.90 7.01 1.23
CA ALA A 965 1.07 7.18 0.05
C ALA A 965 1.73 6.59 -1.22
N LYS A 966 3.05 6.68 -1.37
CA LYS A 966 3.78 6.13 -2.52
C LYS A 966 3.63 4.61 -2.54
N GLN A 967 3.93 3.96 -1.42
CA GLN A 967 3.88 2.51 -1.28
C GLN A 967 2.46 1.98 -1.56
N MET A 968 1.45 2.57 -0.93
CA MET A 968 0.05 2.17 -1.14
C MET A 968 -0.37 2.27 -2.62
N ARG A 969 0.08 3.30 -3.35
CA ARG A 969 -0.23 3.39 -4.79
C ARG A 969 0.46 2.29 -5.59
N GLU A 970 1.71 1.97 -5.27
CA GLU A 970 2.45 0.90 -5.93
C GLU A 970 1.76 -0.46 -5.69
N ASP A 971 1.30 -0.73 -4.47
CA ASP A 971 0.60 -1.98 -4.12
C ASP A 971 -0.76 -2.12 -4.84
N LEU A 972 -1.45 -0.99 -5.04
CA LEU A 972 -2.67 -0.88 -5.83
C LEU A 972 -2.42 -0.91 -7.36
N GLY A 973 -1.17 -0.94 -7.82
CA GLY A 973 -0.79 -0.89 -9.24
C GLY A 973 -1.06 0.47 -9.90
N ARG A 974 -0.98 1.56 -9.14
CA ARG A 974 -1.35 2.95 -9.50
C ARG A 974 -0.13 3.87 -9.60
N ASP A 975 1.02 3.29 -9.87
CA ASP A 975 2.33 3.93 -10.05
C ASP A 975 2.51 4.53 -11.45
N ALA A 976 1.85 3.97 -12.46
CA ALA A 976 1.84 4.49 -13.84
C ALA A 976 0.80 5.61 -14.08
N SER A 977 0.67 6.58 -13.16
CA SER A 977 -0.27 7.70 -13.34
C SER A 977 0.31 9.07 -12.96
N GLU A 978 -0.28 10.14 -13.50
CA GLU A 978 0.13 11.52 -13.22
C GLU A 978 0.06 11.86 -11.72
N LYS A 979 -0.99 11.38 -11.03
CA LYS A 979 -1.16 11.61 -9.59
C LYS A 979 -0.01 11.02 -8.78
N HIS A 980 0.50 9.85 -9.19
CA HIS A 980 1.67 9.25 -8.58
C HIS A 980 2.93 10.10 -8.80
N VAL A 981 3.06 10.71 -9.96
CA VAL A 981 4.21 11.60 -10.25
C VAL A 981 4.18 12.89 -9.46
N TYR A 982 3.03 13.53 -9.28
CA TYR A 982 2.94 14.67 -8.36
C TYR A 982 3.34 14.29 -6.94
N LEU A 983 2.96 13.09 -6.49
CA LEU A 983 3.36 12.57 -5.20
C LEU A 983 4.90 12.38 -5.11
N LEU A 984 5.52 11.78 -6.13
CA LEU A 984 6.98 11.63 -6.21
C LEU A 984 7.69 12.99 -6.22
N ASN A 985 7.20 13.98 -6.98
CA ASN A 985 7.76 15.32 -6.98
C ASN A 985 7.66 15.99 -5.60
N ASN A 986 6.52 15.85 -4.92
CA ASN A 986 6.34 16.40 -3.57
C ASN A 986 7.30 15.74 -2.56
N LEU A 987 7.46 14.41 -2.64
CA LEU A 987 8.44 13.68 -1.84
C LEU A 987 9.88 14.14 -2.14
N GLY A 988 10.24 14.28 -3.42
CA GLY A 988 11.54 14.80 -3.85
C GLY A 988 11.83 16.21 -3.32
N ARG A 989 10.82 17.09 -3.28
CA ARG A 989 10.95 18.41 -2.65
C ARG A 989 11.19 18.33 -1.15
N CYS A 990 10.52 17.42 -0.43
CA CYS A 990 10.75 17.25 1.00
C CYS A 990 12.18 16.76 1.28
N LEU A 991 12.66 15.79 0.49
CA LEU A 991 14.03 15.30 0.57
C LEU A 991 15.06 16.40 0.30
N LEU A 992 14.80 17.27 -0.68
CA LEU A 992 15.64 18.44 -0.95
C LEU A 992 15.70 19.39 0.25
N TYR A 993 14.55 19.71 0.88
CA TYR A 993 14.51 20.59 2.05
C TYR A 993 15.11 19.95 3.32
N ASN A 994 15.08 18.62 3.42
CA ASN A 994 15.75 17.84 4.46
C ASN A 994 17.25 17.59 4.18
N HIS A 995 17.84 18.30 3.22
CA HIS A 995 19.25 18.18 2.82
C HIS A 995 19.68 16.78 2.33
N ARG A 996 18.73 15.90 1.97
CA ARG A 996 18.97 14.56 1.38
C ARG A 996 18.94 14.64 -0.15
N VAL A 997 19.78 15.50 -0.69
CA VAL A 997 19.73 15.92 -2.10
C VAL A 997 20.00 14.76 -3.07
N ASN A 998 20.97 13.91 -2.78
CA ASN A 998 21.31 12.77 -3.64
C ASN A 998 20.13 11.77 -3.76
N GLU A 999 19.38 11.59 -2.68
CA GLU A 999 18.20 10.73 -2.69
C GLU A 999 17.04 11.36 -3.46
N ALA A 1000 16.87 12.69 -3.37
CA ALA A 1000 15.90 13.41 -4.19
C ALA A 1000 16.21 13.29 -5.69
N ILE A 1001 17.49 13.43 -6.06
CA ILE A 1001 17.98 13.23 -7.43
C ILE A 1001 17.72 11.78 -7.86
N GLN A 1002 18.16 10.81 -7.06
CA GLN A 1002 17.96 9.39 -7.37
C GLN A 1002 16.46 9.08 -7.53
N LEU A 1003 15.58 9.55 -6.65
CA LEU A 1003 14.14 9.32 -6.73
C LEU A 1003 13.54 9.82 -8.05
N LEU A 1004 13.93 11.02 -8.49
CA LEU A 1004 13.35 11.69 -9.66
C LEU A 1004 14.04 11.30 -10.99
N GLU A 1005 15.32 10.92 -10.96
CA GLU A 1005 16.10 10.48 -12.12
C GLU A 1005 16.01 8.97 -12.38
N SER A 1006 16.11 8.12 -11.34
CA SER A 1006 16.01 6.65 -11.49
C SER A 1006 14.69 6.21 -12.12
N THR A 1007 13.71 7.10 -12.10
CA THR A 1007 12.36 6.88 -12.58
C THR A 1007 12.04 7.67 -13.85
N CYS A 1008 12.96 8.39 -14.52
CA CYS A 1008 12.71 9.23 -15.72
C CYS A 1008 11.35 9.95 -15.68
N VAL A 1009 10.90 10.39 -14.50
CA VAL A 1009 9.49 10.67 -14.22
C VAL A 1009 8.91 11.72 -15.16
N ALA A 1010 9.68 12.78 -15.45
CA ALA A 1010 9.27 13.81 -16.40
C ALA A 1010 9.27 13.30 -17.86
N GLU A 1011 10.29 12.56 -18.26
CA GLU A 1011 10.52 12.13 -19.65
C GLU A 1011 9.54 11.04 -20.11
N LYS A 1012 8.98 10.28 -19.17
CA LYS A 1012 8.02 9.22 -19.47
C LYS A 1012 6.72 9.76 -20.10
N PHE A 1013 6.29 10.99 -19.81
CA PHE A 1013 4.99 11.48 -20.29
C PHE A 1013 4.99 12.01 -21.73
N ALA A 1014 3.89 11.77 -22.47
CA ALA A 1014 3.64 12.33 -23.81
C ALA A 1014 3.56 13.87 -23.80
N GLU A 1015 3.68 14.55 -24.94
CA GLU A 1015 3.45 16.01 -25.03
C GLU A 1015 1.94 16.28 -25.01
N SER A 1016 1.38 16.53 -23.82
CA SER A 1016 0.03 17.06 -23.59
C SER A 1016 0.14 18.29 -22.69
N ASP A 1017 -0.82 19.21 -22.73
CA ASP A 1017 -0.78 20.42 -21.90
C ASP A 1017 -0.70 20.07 -20.40
N VAL A 1018 -1.38 19.00 -19.99
CA VAL A 1018 -1.38 18.47 -18.62
C VAL A 1018 -0.02 17.85 -18.26
N SER A 1019 0.56 17.03 -19.15
CA SER A 1019 1.93 16.50 -19.02
C SER A 1019 2.99 17.59 -18.81
N ASN A 1020 2.85 18.72 -19.51
CA ASN A 1020 3.78 19.83 -19.42
C ASN A 1020 3.81 20.42 -17.99
N HIS A 1021 2.69 20.40 -17.26
CA HIS A 1021 2.64 20.82 -15.85
C HIS A 1021 3.50 19.92 -14.96
N CYS A 1022 3.37 18.60 -15.11
CA CYS A 1022 4.17 17.63 -14.36
C CYS A 1022 5.66 17.77 -14.67
N LYS A 1023 6.00 17.84 -15.96
CA LYS A 1023 7.39 18.01 -16.42
C LYS A 1023 8.02 19.28 -15.87
N ALA A 1024 7.33 20.41 -15.96
CA ALA A 1024 7.81 21.69 -15.45
C ALA A 1024 8.18 21.60 -13.96
N ARG A 1025 7.33 20.97 -13.14
CA ARG A 1025 7.57 20.83 -11.69
C ARG A 1025 8.70 19.87 -11.36
N VAL A 1026 8.76 18.71 -12.03
CA VAL A 1026 9.82 17.71 -11.80
C VAL A 1026 11.18 18.25 -12.22
N TYR A 1027 11.28 18.86 -13.40
CA TYR A 1027 12.52 19.49 -13.86
C TYR A 1027 12.93 20.68 -12.99
N ALA A 1028 11.98 21.45 -12.48
CA ALA A 1028 12.28 22.49 -11.50
C ALA A 1028 12.93 21.90 -10.24
N THR A 1029 12.35 20.83 -9.68
CA THR A 1029 12.89 20.16 -8.49
C THR A 1029 14.27 19.54 -8.76
N LEU A 1030 14.46 18.89 -9.92
CA LEU A 1030 15.76 18.36 -10.35
C LEU A 1030 16.81 19.46 -10.50
N SER A 1031 16.47 20.56 -11.18
CA SER A 1031 17.36 21.70 -11.35
C SER A 1031 17.80 22.30 -10.01
N LEU A 1032 16.84 22.52 -9.10
CA LEU A 1032 17.14 23.04 -7.76
C LEU A 1032 17.99 22.06 -6.93
N SER A 1033 17.76 20.76 -7.08
CA SER A 1033 18.54 19.72 -6.39
C SER A 1033 19.99 19.70 -6.90
N HIS A 1034 20.19 19.63 -8.21
CA HIS A 1034 21.52 19.69 -8.82
C HIS A 1034 22.27 20.99 -8.50
N HIS A 1035 21.58 22.12 -8.48
CA HIS A 1035 22.16 23.40 -8.09
C HIS A 1035 22.60 23.43 -6.62
N SER A 1036 21.88 22.73 -5.73
CA SER A 1036 22.25 22.64 -4.31
C SER A 1036 23.46 21.72 -4.05
N VAL A 1037 23.68 20.70 -4.89
CA VAL A 1037 24.91 19.87 -4.84
C VAL A 1037 26.10 20.67 -5.36
N GLN A 1038 25.94 21.30 -6.52
CA GLN A 1038 26.97 22.11 -7.14
C GLN A 1038 26.32 23.32 -7.81
N ASN A 1039 26.68 24.51 -7.33
CA ASN A 1039 26.18 25.76 -7.86
C ASN A 1039 26.39 25.80 -9.39
N TYR A 1040 25.27 25.94 -10.09
CA TYR A 1040 25.19 26.03 -11.56
C TYR A 1040 25.85 24.87 -12.33
N SER A 1041 25.74 23.64 -11.83
CA SER A 1041 26.15 22.45 -12.59
C SER A 1041 25.48 22.35 -13.96
N GLU A 1042 26.12 21.66 -14.90
CA GLU A 1042 25.59 21.48 -16.26
C GLU A 1042 24.17 20.87 -16.25
N ASN A 1043 23.94 19.89 -15.36
CA ASN A 1043 22.62 19.29 -15.15
C ASN A 1043 21.61 20.30 -14.56
N ALA A 1044 22.03 21.14 -13.61
CA ALA A 1044 21.15 22.18 -13.06
C ALA A 1044 20.68 23.16 -14.14
N VAL A 1045 21.59 23.60 -15.01
CA VAL A 1045 21.29 24.51 -16.15
C VAL A 1045 20.41 23.82 -17.18
N LYS A 1046 20.73 22.56 -17.55
CA LYS A 1046 19.93 21.74 -18.47
C LYS A 1046 18.48 21.62 -17.98
N TYR A 1047 18.27 21.19 -16.74
CA TYR A 1047 16.93 21.04 -16.19
C TYR A 1047 16.22 22.37 -15.97
N ALA A 1048 16.92 23.46 -15.67
CA ALA A 1048 16.32 24.79 -15.59
C ALA A 1048 15.73 25.24 -16.94
N LYS A 1049 16.47 25.01 -18.04
CA LYS A 1049 16.01 25.32 -19.41
C LYS A 1049 14.79 24.49 -19.79
N GLU A 1050 14.80 23.19 -19.51
CA GLU A 1050 13.64 22.32 -19.75
C GLU A 1050 12.44 22.73 -18.89
N ALA A 1051 12.63 23.01 -17.60
CA ALA A 1051 11.55 23.48 -16.73
C ALA A 1051 10.89 24.76 -17.27
N LEU A 1052 11.69 25.74 -17.71
CA LEU A 1052 11.20 26.99 -18.27
C LEU A 1052 10.50 26.83 -19.62
N LYS A 1053 10.96 25.90 -20.46
CA LYS A 1053 10.33 25.55 -21.74
C LYS A 1053 8.90 25.05 -21.53
N PHE A 1054 8.71 24.11 -20.61
CA PHE A 1054 7.38 23.60 -20.29
C PHE A 1054 6.53 24.61 -19.52
N GLU A 1055 7.14 25.43 -18.66
CA GLU A 1055 6.43 26.43 -17.86
C GLU A 1055 5.77 27.54 -18.68
N GLN A 1056 6.36 27.93 -19.83
CA GLN A 1056 5.74 28.88 -20.76
C GLN A 1056 4.38 28.39 -21.27
N GLN A 1057 4.16 27.08 -21.24
CA GLN A 1057 2.92 26.43 -21.66
C GLN A 1057 2.00 26.11 -20.45
N SER A 1058 2.56 25.85 -19.26
CA SER A 1058 1.80 25.33 -18.10
C SER A 1058 1.53 26.28 -16.94
N LYS A 1059 2.36 27.29 -16.66
CA LYS A 1059 2.24 28.17 -15.45
C LYS A 1059 2.09 27.38 -14.12
N ALA A 1060 2.85 26.30 -13.95
CA ALA A 1060 2.77 25.35 -12.85
C ALA A 1060 3.81 25.58 -11.73
N ILE A 1061 4.82 26.40 -11.96
CA ILE A 1061 5.95 26.64 -11.04
C ILE A 1061 5.65 27.85 -10.15
N SER A 1062 6.08 27.79 -8.88
CA SER A 1062 5.93 28.92 -7.97
C SER A 1062 6.72 30.15 -8.46
N LYS A 1063 6.24 31.37 -8.22
CA LYS A 1063 6.95 32.60 -8.64
C LYS A 1063 8.39 32.66 -8.12
N THR A 1064 8.60 32.16 -6.90
CA THR A 1064 9.91 32.11 -6.24
C THR A 1064 10.85 31.15 -6.95
N ASP A 1065 10.40 29.92 -7.20
CA ASP A 1065 11.19 28.92 -7.92
C ASP A 1065 11.45 29.39 -9.36
N LEU A 1066 10.47 30.00 -10.02
CA LEU A 1066 10.60 30.53 -11.38
C LEU A 1066 11.71 31.59 -11.50
N LYS A 1067 11.83 32.47 -10.50
CA LYS A 1067 12.92 33.47 -10.46
C LYS A 1067 14.28 32.78 -10.39
N LYS A 1068 14.40 31.79 -9.50
CA LYS A 1068 15.64 31.03 -9.29
C LYS A 1068 16.02 30.20 -10.52
N LEU A 1069 15.07 29.58 -11.20
CA LEU A 1069 15.31 28.84 -12.45
C LEU A 1069 15.76 29.75 -13.58
N LYS A 1070 15.23 30.99 -13.68
CA LYS A 1070 15.71 31.98 -14.65
C LYS A 1070 17.17 32.36 -14.38
N GLU A 1071 17.52 32.59 -13.12
CA GLU A 1071 18.91 32.87 -12.72
C GLU A 1071 19.84 31.69 -13.06
N ILE A 1072 19.44 30.46 -12.78
CA ILE A 1072 20.23 29.24 -13.11
C ILE A 1072 20.37 29.06 -14.62
N SER A 1073 19.30 29.21 -15.40
CA SER A 1073 19.30 28.96 -16.86
C SER A 1073 20.11 29.98 -17.67
N GLN A 1074 20.30 31.18 -17.13
CA GLN A 1074 21.08 32.27 -17.76
C GLN A 1074 22.58 32.18 -17.45
N HIS A 1075 23.00 31.27 -16.56
CA HIS A 1075 24.41 31.07 -16.28
C HIS A 1075 25.07 30.35 -17.46
N VAL A 1076 25.94 31.08 -18.16
CA VAL A 1076 26.93 30.53 -19.09
C VAL A 1076 28.18 30.37 -18.22
N GLY A 1077 28.58 29.12 -17.99
CA GLY A 1077 29.70 28.79 -17.10
C GLY A 1077 30.97 29.55 -17.43
#